data_AF-A0A3D5PE64-F1
#
_entry.id   AF-A0A3D5PE64-F1
#
_cell.length_a   1.000
_cell.length_b   1.000
_cell.length_c   1.000
_cell.angle_alpha   90.00
_cell.angle_beta   90.00
_cell.angle_gamma   90.00
#
_symmetry.space_group_name_H-M   'P 1'
#
loop_
_entity.id
_entity.type
_entity.pdbx_description
1 polymer ?
#
loop_
_entity_poly.entity_id
_entity_poly.type
_entity_poly.pdbx_seq_one_letter_code
_entity_poly.pdbx_strand_id
1 'polypeptide(L)'
;MLVLSFDGTSHGAGYSAALKGVPRGFEISVDKIKNELRRRRVGVGRSERQLSETDEIIFLNGLDNGVTTGAVLRFFIPNAVEVASDGTKPITAIRSGHADLAGCVKLGLENARPVCEEASARNTVVYTAAGAICRQILEKKGLSFFSYAEKIGGVETSQTDFDTQSLLQSEKRRVRCPDPAAALAMEREIISARERGETLGGRARVLCFGLPTGTGEFKSLEGRLSCRLVGRLASIPSVKGVWFGDGENYFPDELAAKGNEIIYATNRCGGVVGGMSNGREISVALTVKPVPTRRKKSETIDIVTCKTVETHFERADVCVVESVGVIAENLLAFELLDCILEENRVVFRRFDKSLFDGENTVFATDAVVADKLGLYGENVFCFEQGEHAKSFEQVTKFLQFLSARGCGKDTLVVAVGGGSVGDAAGFAASVFCRGVRLVQVPTTLLSMLDSSVGGKTAVDFCGVKNAVGTVYPAETTLVDFSLLDFLPRSLADEGRGELFKYAYLDENISRLIDENADLKVLVESCLKYKQRIVSIDESDLLLRRKLNLGHTLGHAFETAFRLPHGQAVANGLFYETQIACFLKICSPDFWKKKRAVLQQNFEIIKEFDEEQIVALCLSDKKNISRKISLMLPDGRFGVRETFLNAEELNGLLKRCYLNRETTISILV
;
A
#
# COMPACT_ATOMS: atom_id res chain seq x y z
N MET A 1 2.88 -6.60 -1.61
CA MET A 1 4.08 -6.15 -0.86
C MET A 1 5.34 -6.58 -1.59
N LEU A 2 6.33 -5.69 -1.59
CA LEU A 2 7.68 -5.91 -2.07
C LEU A 2 8.49 -6.68 -1.03
N VAL A 3 9.24 -7.68 -1.47
CA VAL A 3 10.17 -8.43 -0.61
C VAL A 3 11.52 -8.47 -1.28
N LEU A 4 12.54 -7.94 -0.60
CA LEU A 4 13.92 -7.96 -1.04
C LEU A 4 14.71 -8.94 -0.17
N SER A 5 15.38 -9.88 -0.81
CA SER A 5 16.34 -10.80 -0.18
C SER A 5 17.64 -10.79 -0.98
N PHE A 6 18.77 -10.94 -0.31
CA PHE A 6 20.07 -10.94 -0.96
C PHE A 6 21.13 -11.67 -0.15
N ASP A 7 22.18 -12.08 -0.84
CA ASP A 7 23.35 -12.76 -0.31
C ASP A 7 24.60 -12.23 -1.03
N GLY A 8 25.74 -12.28 -0.35
CA GLY A 8 27.01 -11.79 -0.88
C GLY A 8 27.86 -11.08 0.17
N THR A 9 29.15 -10.96 -0.14
CA THR A 9 30.15 -10.35 0.73
C THR A 9 30.92 -9.28 -0.03
N SER A 10 31.50 -8.34 0.71
CA SER A 10 32.18 -7.21 0.08
C SER A 10 33.41 -7.63 -0.73
N HIS A 11 34.11 -8.70 -0.34
CA HIS A 11 35.26 -9.26 -1.05
C HIS A 11 34.96 -10.56 -1.81
N GLY A 12 33.69 -11.00 -1.85
CA GLY A 12 33.25 -12.14 -2.64
C GLY A 12 33.06 -11.79 -4.12
N ALA A 13 32.45 -12.71 -4.87
CA ALA A 13 32.17 -12.54 -6.29
C ALA A 13 31.24 -11.34 -6.58
N GLY A 14 30.37 -10.99 -5.64
CA GLY A 14 29.36 -9.95 -5.80
C GLY A 14 28.18 -10.17 -4.88
N TYR A 15 27.06 -9.54 -5.22
CA TYR A 15 25.79 -9.69 -4.51
C TYR A 15 24.73 -10.27 -5.43
N SER A 16 24.10 -11.36 -4.99
CA SER A 16 22.91 -11.94 -5.59
C SER A 16 21.69 -11.42 -4.83
N ALA A 17 20.63 -11.05 -5.56
CA ALA A 17 19.42 -10.54 -4.94
C ALA A 17 18.15 -11.01 -5.68
N ALA A 18 17.07 -11.13 -4.92
CA ALA A 18 15.74 -11.43 -5.41
C ALA A 18 14.75 -10.39 -4.89
N LEU A 19 14.07 -9.71 -5.81
CA LEU A 19 13.02 -8.72 -5.56
C LEU A 19 11.67 -9.28 -6.02
N LYS A 20 10.80 -9.61 -5.06
CA LYS A 20 9.44 -10.11 -5.29
C LYS A 20 8.43 -8.97 -5.15
N GLY A 21 7.31 -9.07 -5.87
CA GLY A 21 6.16 -8.18 -5.72
C GLY A 21 6.12 -6.98 -6.68
N VAL A 22 7.11 -6.87 -7.58
CA VAL A 22 7.12 -5.82 -8.61
C VAL A 22 6.04 -6.13 -9.66
N PRO A 23 5.14 -5.18 -9.96
CA PRO A 23 4.06 -5.40 -10.92
C PRO A 23 4.56 -5.72 -12.33
N ARG A 24 3.76 -6.46 -13.10
CA ARG A 24 3.99 -6.70 -14.54
C ARG A 24 3.74 -5.45 -15.38
N GLY A 25 4.44 -5.32 -16.50
CA GLY A 25 4.14 -4.35 -17.56
C GLY A 25 4.92 -3.04 -17.48
N PHE A 26 5.92 -2.96 -16.60
CA PHE A 26 6.77 -1.78 -16.48
C PHE A 26 8.08 -2.00 -17.22
N GLU A 27 8.34 -1.19 -18.24
CA GLU A 27 9.66 -1.12 -18.87
C GLU A 27 10.68 -0.54 -17.88
N ILE A 28 11.79 -1.27 -17.70
CA ILE A 28 12.90 -0.99 -16.79
C ILE A 28 14.17 -0.76 -17.62
N SER A 29 14.73 0.44 -17.53
CA SER A 29 16.02 0.77 -18.11
C SER A 29 17.15 0.32 -17.20
N VAL A 30 18.00 -0.58 -17.73
CA VAL A 30 19.24 -1.02 -17.07
C VAL A 30 20.21 0.17 -16.91
N ASP A 31 20.28 1.06 -17.89
CA ASP A 31 21.16 2.24 -17.84
C ASP A 31 20.79 3.20 -16.72
N LYS A 32 19.49 3.39 -16.44
CA LYS A 32 19.04 4.17 -15.28
C LYS A 32 19.47 3.53 -13.97
N ILE A 33 19.41 2.20 -13.85
CA ILE A 33 19.91 1.49 -12.66
C ILE A 33 21.41 1.70 -12.50
N LYS A 34 22.18 1.50 -13.57
CA LYS A 34 23.64 1.73 -13.58
C LYS A 34 23.98 3.17 -13.20
N ASN A 35 23.18 4.15 -13.62
CA ASN A 35 23.36 5.54 -13.23
C ASN A 35 23.16 5.75 -11.72
N GLU A 36 22.14 5.14 -11.10
CA GLU A 36 21.95 5.21 -9.64
C GLU A 36 23.09 4.54 -8.88
N LEU A 37 23.56 3.38 -9.35
CA LEU A 37 24.74 2.71 -8.77
C LEU A 37 25.99 3.60 -8.90
N ARG A 38 26.19 4.24 -10.06
CA ARG A 38 27.27 5.21 -10.26
C ARG A 38 27.13 6.39 -9.31
N ARG A 39 25.94 6.97 -9.17
CA ARG A 39 25.65 8.08 -8.24
C ARG A 39 26.03 7.66 -6.81
N ARG A 40 25.77 6.42 -6.41
CA ARG A 40 26.14 5.91 -5.08
C ARG A 40 27.66 5.87 -4.85
N ARG A 41 28.48 5.55 -5.86
CA ARG A 41 29.95 5.39 -5.70
C ARG A 41 30.78 6.66 -5.86
N VAL A 42 30.23 7.71 -6.49
CA VAL A 42 30.99 8.96 -6.76
C VAL A 42 30.79 9.99 -5.66
N GLY A 43 31.86 10.69 -5.30
CA GLY A 43 31.86 11.76 -4.29
C GLY A 43 33.28 12.21 -3.95
N VAL A 44 33.44 13.43 -3.43
CA VAL A 44 34.79 13.95 -3.10
C VAL A 44 35.45 13.10 -2.03
N GLY A 45 34.66 12.56 -1.09
CA GLY A 45 35.14 11.78 0.04
C GLY A 45 35.37 10.30 -0.25
N ARG A 46 35.00 9.80 -1.43
CA ARG A 46 35.03 8.37 -1.75
C ARG A 46 36.45 7.83 -1.98
N SER A 47 36.62 6.56 -1.61
CA SER A 47 37.86 5.78 -1.74
C SER A 47 38.07 5.27 -3.17
N GLU A 48 39.32 5.00 -3.52
CA GLU A 48 39.71 4.44 -4.83
C GLU A 48 38.97 3.15 -5.15
N ARG A 49 38.74 2.30 -4.14
CA ARG A 49 37.96 1.07 -4.30
C ARG A 49 36.57 1.36 -4.85
N GLN A 50 35.83 2.27 -4.22
CA GLN A 50 34.47 2.61 -4.69
C GLN A 50 34.51 3.12 -6.14
N LEU A 51 35.55 3.86 -6.52
CA LEU A 51 35.73 4.37 -7.87
C LEU A 51 36.10 3.28 -8.89
N SER A 52 36.70 2.17 -8.45
CA SER A 52 37.10 1.04 -9.29
C SER A 52 36.02 -0.03 -9.50
N GLU A 53 34.96 -0.05 -8.67
CA GLU A 53 33.85 -0.98 -8.84
C GLU A 53 33.20 -0.81 -10.23
N THR A 54 32.74 -1.88 -10.88
CA THR A 54 32.16 -1.80 -12.23
C THR A 54 30.72 -1.29 -12.22
N ASP A 55 29.97 -1.62 -11.17
CA ASP A 55 28.53 -1.34 -11.00
C ASP A 55 27.67 -1.89 -12.17
N GLU A 56 28.09 -3.04 -12.69
CA GLU A 56 27.29 -3.85 -13.61
C GLU A 56 26.12 -4.53 -12.88
N ILE A 57 25.03 -4.78 -13.60
CA ILE A 57 23.88 -5.54 -13.09
C ILE A 57 23.43 -6.54 -14.15
N ILE A 58 23.31 -7.80 -13.74
CA ILE A 58 22.93 -8.92 -14.60
C ILE A 58 21.59 -9.44 -14.11
N PHE A 59 20.54 -9.31 -14.92
CA PHE A 59 19.23 -9.90 -14.62
C PHE A 59 19.23 -11.38 -15.01
N LEU A 60 18.83 -12.24 -14.08
CA LEU A 60 18.73 -13.69 -14.28
C LEU A 60 17.30 -14.11 -14.63
N ASN A 61 16.30 -13.38 -14.16
CA ASN A 61 14.89 -13.58 -14.49
C ASN A 61 14.04 -12.33 -14.17
N GLY A 62 12.74 -12.39 -14.48
CA GLY A 62 11.75 -11.39 -14.09
C GLY A 62 11.54 -10.26 -15.10
N LEU A 63 12.43 -10.12 -16.08
CA LEU A 63 12.28 -9.22 -17.24
C LEU A 63 12.11 -10.01 -18.54
N ASP A 64 11.22 -9.54 -19.41
CA ASP A 64 11.04 -9.98 -20.79
C ASP A 64 11.18 -8.74 -21.69
N ASN A 65 12.22 -8.72 -22.54
CA ASN A 65 12.57 -7.56 -23.38
C ASN A 65 12.61 -6.22 -22.61
N GLY A 66 13.16 -6.23 -21.40
CA GLY A 66 13.25 -5.03 -20.53
C GLY A 66 11.95 -4.68 -19.79
N VAL A 67 10.87 -5.44 -19.97
CA VAL A 67 9.58 -5.24 -19.30
C VAL A 67 9.42 -6.21 -18.14
N THR A 68 8.95 -5.73 -16.99
CA THR A 68 8.65 -6.59 -15.83
C THR A 68 7.56 -7.61 -16.17
N THR A 69 7.79 -8.86 -15.82
CA THR A 69 6.86 -9.98 -16.07
C THR A 69 5.85 -10.19 -14.93
N GLY A 70 6.11 -9.60 -13.75
CA GLY A 70 5.40 -9.90 -12.50
C GLY A 70 6.00 -11.08 -11.72
N ALA A 71 6.92 -11.84 -12.33
CA ALA A 71 7.71 -12.84 -11.62
C ALA A 71 8.77 -12.17 -10.72
N VAL A 72 9.40 -12.98 -9.86
CA VAL A 72 10.53 -12.52 -9.04
C VAL A 72 11.66 -12.01 -9.94
N LEU A 73 12.15 -10.79 -9.68
CA LEU A 73 13.31 -10.21 -10.34
C LEU A 73 14.57 -10.65 -9.59
N ARG A 74 15.34 -11.58 -10.17
CA ARG A 74 16.66 -11.96 -9.66
C ARG A 74 17.73 -11.25 -10.46
N PHE A 75 18.68 -10.67 -9.74
CA PHE A 75 19.81 -10.00 -10.35
C PHE A 75 21.09 -10.22 -9.57
N PHE A 76 22.22 -10.14 -10.27
CA PHE A 76 23.56 -10.27 -9.72
C PHE A 76 24.36 -9.01 -10.03
N ILE A 77 25.08 -8.50 -9.04
CA ILE A 77 25.96 -7.33 -9.15
C ILE A 77 27.38 -7.79 -8.79
N PRO A 78 28.29 -7.94 -9.77
CA PRO A 78 29.66 -8.36 -9.51
C PRO A 78 30.45 -7.28 -8.75
N ASN A 79 31.38 -7.72 -7.91
CA ASN A 79 32.45 -6.86 -7.44
C ASN A 79 33.56 -6.78 -8.51
N ALA A 80 34.27 -5.65 -8.60
CA ALA A 80 35.43 -5.56 -9.48
C ALA A 80 36.49 -6.58 -9.03
N VAL A 81 36.90 -7.46 -9.96
CA VAL A 81 37.85 -8.55 -9.72
C VAL A 81 39.26 -7.99 -9.61
N GLU A 82 39.56 -7.28 -8.52
CA GLU A 82 40.91 -6.92 -8.08
C GLU A 82 40.92 -6.37 -6.64
N VAL A 83 40.11 -6.94 -5.74
CA VAL A 83 40.30 -6.67 -4.32
C VAL A 83 41.40 -7.60 -3.81
N ALA A 84 42.62 -7.05 -3.80
CA ALA A 84 43.87 -7.70 -3.44
C ALA A 84 43.77 -8.65 -2.23
N SER A 85 44.69 -9.63 -2.22
CA SER A 85 44.87 -10.76 -1.28
C SER A 85 44.81 -10.45 0.24
N ASP A 86 44.67 -9.19 0.62
CA ASP A 86 44.52 -8.65 1.98
C ASP A 86 43.14 -8.94 2.62
N GLY A 87 42.09 -9.19 1.82
CA GLY A 87 40.73 -9.48 2.31
C GLY A 87 40.57 -10.80 3.10
N THR A 88 41.59 -11.65 3.12
CA THR A 88 41.60 -12.91 3.88
C THR A 88 42.24 -12.80 5.26
N LYS A 89 42.88 -11.65 5.58
CA LYS A 89 43.58 -11.50 6.87
C LYS A 89 42.59 -11.39 8.03
N PRO A 90 42.82 -12.12 9.14
CA PRO A 90 42.04 -11.96 10.37
C PRO A 90 42.07 -10.51 10.87
N ILE A 91 40.94 -10.05 11.38
CA ILE A 91 40.83 -8.80 12.12
C ILE A 91 40.65 -9.15 13.60
N THR A 92 41.69 -8.97 14.40
CA THR A 92 41.63 -9.10 15.85
C THR A 92 41.62 -7.74 16.55
N ALA A 93 42.29 -6.74 15.98
CA ALA A 93 42.24 -5.34 16.41
C ALA A 93 40.90 -4.69 16.00
N ILE A 94 39.87 -4.81 16.84
CA ILE A 94 38.49 -4.38 16.53
C ILE A 94 38.37 -2.86 16.37
N ARG A 95 37.46 -2.37 15.52
CA ARG A 95 37.31 -0.93 15.26
C ARG A 95 36.21 -0.31 16.12
N SER A 96 36.56 0.75 16.85
CA SER A 96 35.62 1.55 17.64
C SER A 96 34.51 2.12 16.77
N GLY A 97 33.26 1.81 17.12
CA GLY A 97 32.09 2.25 16.37
C GLY A 97 31.80 1.46 15.09
N HIS A 98 32.50 0.35 14.82
CA HIS A 98 32.09 -0.63 13.80
C HIS A 98 31.29 -1.78 14.45
N ALA A 99 30.75 -2.69 13.63
CA ALA A 99 30.05 -3.89 14.07
C ALA A 99 31.00 -4.96 14.67
N ASP A 100 32.32 -4.78 14.58
CA ASP A 100 33.33 -5.81 14.86
C ASP A 100 33.11 -6.53 16.20
N LEU A 101 33.17 -5.80 17.32
CA LEU A 101 33.02 -6.40 18.66
C LEU A 101 31.63 -7.02 18.85
N ALA A 102 30.58 -6.26 18.55
CA ALA A 102 29.21 -6.71 18.78
C ALA A 102 28.85 -7.95 17.96
N GLY A 103 29.31 -8.01 16.70
CA GLY A 103 29.13 -9.16 15.82
C GLY A 103 29.97 -10.35 16.27
N CYS A 104 31.22 -10.15 16.65
CA CYS A 104 32.07 -11.21 17.19
C CYS A 104 31.46 -11.84 18.45
N VAL A 105 31.02 -11.01 19.40
CA VAL A 105 30.35 -11.48 20.62
C VAL A 105 29.08 -12.26 20.29
N LYS A 106 28.26 -11.75 19.36
CA LYS A 106 27.02 -12.42 18.94
C LYS A 106 27.25 -13.79 18.31
N LEU A 107 28.34 -13.94 17.54
CA LEU A 107 28.63 -15.15 16.76
C LEU A 107 29.68 -16.06 17.44
N GLY A 108 30.23 -15.67 18.59
CA GLY A 108 31.30 -16.40 19.26
C GLY A 108 32.61 -16.42 18.45
N LEU A 109 32.92 -15.34 17.74
CA LEU A 109 34.12 -15.24 16.88
C LEU A 109 35.24 -14.45 17.54
N GLU A 110 36.46 -14.92 17.35
CA GLU A 110 37.71 -14.23 17.75
C GLU A 110 38.35 -13.44 16.59
N ASN A 111 37.69 -13.45 15.43
CA ASN A 111 38.11 -12.75 14.22
C ASN A 111 36.91 -11.98 13.64
N ALA A 112 37.03 -10.67 13.52
CA ALA A 112 35.96 -9.81 13.04
C ALA A 112 35.79 -9.83 11.50
N ARG A 113 36.69 -10.45 10.73
CA ARG A 113 36.63 -10.47 9.26
C ARG A 113 35.26 -10.94 8.73
N PRO A 114 34.66 -12.06 9.18
CA PRO A 114 33.34 -12.49 8.71
C PRO A 114 32.25 -11.45 8.98
N VAL A 115 32.27 -10.83 10.15
CA VAL A 115 31.34 -9.74 10.51
C VAL A 115 31.51 -8.54 9.59
N CYS A 116 32.77 -8.18 9.29
CA CYS A 116 33.08 -7.04 8.43
C CYS A 116 32.58 -7.23 7.00
N GLU A 117 32.69 -8.46 6.47
CA GLU A 117 32.25 -8.79 5.12
C GLU A 117 30.75 -8.60 4.92
N GLU A 118 29.94 -8.97 5.93
CA GLU A 118 28.48 -8.87 5.89
C GLU A 118 27.97 -7.49 6.29
N ALA A 119 28.57 -6.87 7.31
CA ALA A 119 28.20 -5.54 7.80
C ALA A 119 28.70 -4.39 6.91
N SER A 120 29.48 -4.71 5.88
CA SER A 120 30.02 -3.75 4.93
C SER A 120 28.92 -2.95 4.23
N ALA A 121 29.13 -1.64 4.12
CA ALA A 121 28.24 -0.76 3.36
C ALA A 121 28.18 -1.08 1.86
N ARG A 122 29.00 -2.02 1.35
CA ARG A 122 28.89 -2.50 -0.03
C ARG A 122 27.53 -3.15 -0.30
N ASN A 123 26.90 -3.78 0.68
CA ASN A 123 25.55 -4.36 0.53
C ASN A 123 24.48 -3.34 0.09
N THR A 124 24.72 -2.04 0.31
CA THR A 124 23.84 -0.95 -0.15
C THR A 124 23.70 -0.86 -1.66
N VAL A 125 24.59 -1.52 -2.42
CA VAL A 125 24.47 -1.67 -3.87
C VAL A 125 23.16 -2.39 -4.25
N VAL A 126 22.74 -3.37 -3.44
CA VAL A 126 21.49 -4.12 -3.65
C VAL A 126 20.28 -3.23 -3.39
N TYR A 127 20.28 -2.50 -2.28
CA TYR A 127 19.20 -1.56 -1.96
C TYR A 127 19.05 -0.47 -3.02
N THR A 128 20.18 0.02 -3.53
CA THR A 128 20.20 1.04 -4.59
C THR A 128 19.63 0.48 -5.88
N ALA A 129 20.02 -0.73 -6.29
CA ALA A 129 19.48 -1.37 -7.49
C ALA A 129 17.97 -1.66 -7.37
N ALA A 130 17.53 -2.25 -6.27
CA ALA A 130 16.12 -2.53 -6.02
C ALA A 130 15.28 -1.25 -5.98
N GLY A 131 15.78 -0.22 -5.30
CA GLY A 131 15.15 1.10 -5.25
C GLY A 131 15.12 1.79 -6.61
N ALA A 132 16.16 1.64 -7.44
CA ALA A 132 16.19 2.22 -8.79
C ALA A 132 15.14 1.59 -9.72
N ILE A 133 14.85 0.30 -9.55
CA ILE A 133 13.72 -0.37 -10.23
C ILE A 133 12.39 0.26 -9.78
N CYS A 134 12.20 0.39 -8.46
CA CYS A 134 10.97 0.97 -7.89
C CYS A 134 10.78 2.44 -8.30
N ARG A 135 11.86 3.21 -8.30
CA ARG A 135 11.91 4.62 -8.71
C ARG A 135 11.43 4.81 -10.14
N GLN A 136 11.87 3.97 -11.08
CA GLN A 136 11.43 4.07 -12.48
C GLN A 136 9.92 3.88 -12.64
N ILE A 137 9.31 3.04 -11.81
CA ILE A 137 7.85 2.82 -11.78
C ILE A 137 7.14 4.08 -11.25
N LEU A 138 7.66 4.67 -10.17
CA LEU A 138 7.07 5.85 -9.54
C LEU A 138 7.27 7.14 -10.36
N GLU A 139 8.40 7.29 -11.06
CA GLU A 139 8.65 8.41 -11.97
C GLU A 139 7.63 8.45 -13.11
N LYS A 140 7.23 7.29 -13.64
CA LYS A 140 6.13 7.19 -14.62
C LYS A 140 4.78 7.62 -14.06
N LYS A 141 4.62 7.64 -12.74
CA LYS A 141 3.43 8.13 -12.02
C LYS A 141 3.56 9.60 -11.60
N GLY A 142 4.61 10.29 -12.02
CA GLY A 142 4.80 11.73 -11.76
C GLY A 142 5.53 12.04 -10.44
N LEU A 143 6.09 11.05 -9.76
CA LEU A 143 6.90 11.29 -8.56
C LEU A 143 8.35 11.62 -8.95
N SER A 144 9.01 12.46 -8.16
CA SER A 144 10.43 12.80 -8.37
C SER A 144 11.20 12.81 -7.05
N PHE A 145 12.42 12.27 -7.10
CA PHE A 145 13.26 12.01 -5.93
C PHE A 145 14.58 12.79 -6.02
N PHE A 146 14.98 13.40 -4.91
CA PHE A 146 16.21 14.17 -4.81
C PHE A 146 16.88 13.93 -3.46
N SER A 147 18.19 14.12 -3.40
CA SER A 147 18.91 14.24 -2.13
C SER A 147 20.09 15.20 -2.24
N TYR A 148 20.51 15.71 -1.09
CA TYR A 148 21.69 16.57 -1.01
C TYR A 148 22.37 16.51 0.35
N ALA A 149 23.65 16.88 0.39
CA ALA A 149 24.35 17.14 1.65
C ALA A 149 23.92 18.49 2.22
N GLU A 150 23.26 18.44 3.37
CA GLU A 150 22.83 19.61 4.12
C GLU A 150 23.94 20.10 5.06
N LYS A 151 24.73 19.16 5.59
CA LYS A 151 25.88 19.43 6.46
C LYS A 151 26.99 18.43 6.21
N ILE A 152 28.25 18.88 6.16
CA ILE A 152 29.44 18.02 6.20
C ILE A 152 30.45 18.64 7.16
N GLY A 153 30.86 17.87 8.18
CA GLY A 153 31.69 18.39 9.25
C GLY A 153 31.05 19.61 9.93
N GLY A 154 31.80 20.71 10.02
CA GLY A 154 31.33 21.98 10.56
C GLY A 154 30.59 22.89 9.57
N VAL A 155 30.47 22.50 8.29
CA VAL A 155 29.89 23.34 7.23
C VAL A 155 28.45 22.91 6.95
N GLU A 156 27.52 23.87 6.93
CA GLU A 156 26.08 23.66 6.77
C GLU A 156 25.49 24.70 5.81
N THR A 157 24.48 24.32 5.03
CA THR A 157 23.72 25.27 4.19
C THR A 157 22.91 26.22 5.07
N SER A 158 22.82 27.49 4.69
CA SER A 158 21.93 28.46 5.35
C SER A 158 20.51 28.42 4.80
N GLN A 159 20.29 27.72 3.69
CA GLN A 159 19.01 27.58 3.01
C GLN A 159 18.40 26.19 3.28
N THR A 160 17.09 26.17 3.54
CA THR A 160 16.32 24.96 3.86
C THR A 160 15.21 24.66 2.86
N ASP A 161 14.82 25.61 2.03
CA ASP A 161 13.75 25.48 1.03
C ASP A 161 14.33 25.65 -0.38
N PHE A 162 14.18 24.62 -1.21
CA PHE A 162 14.73 24.57 -2.57
C PHE A 162 13.69 24.06 -3.54
N ASP A 163 13.52 24.75 -4.66
CA ASP A 163 12.69 24.25 -5.76
C ASP A 163 13.33 23.06 -6.49
N THR A 164 12.52 22.35 -7.28
CA THR A 164 12.96 21.18 -8.03
C THR A 164 14.01 21.51 -9.09
N GLN A 165 14.05 22.74 -9.61
CA GLN A 165 15.07 23.17 -10.56
C GLN A 165 16.44 23.30 -9.89
N SER A 166 16.49 23.90 -8.70
CA SER A 166 17.70 24.07 -7.91
C SER A 166 18.28 22.72 -7.47
N LEU A 167 17.41 21.79 -7.07
CA LEU A 167 17.78 20.41 -6.76
C LEU A 167 18.34 19.68 -8.00
N LEU A 168 17.70 19.82 -9.16
CA LEU A 168 18.20 19.22 -10.40
C LEU A 168 19.58 19.79 -10.80
N GLN A 169 19.81 21.08 -10.58
CA GLN A 169 21.11 21.71 -10.83
C GLN A 169 22.19 21.21 -9.86
N SER A 170 21.83 20.90 -8.62
CA SER A 170 22.78 20.47 -7.59
C SER A 170 23.38 19.10 -7.87
N GLU A 171 22.71 18.22 -8.63
CA GLU A 171 23.21 16.92 -9.09
C GLU A 171 24.56 17.01 -9.83
N LYS A 172 24.87 18.17 -10.44
CA LYS A 172 26.15 18.40 -11.14
C LYS A 172 27.31 18.72 -10.18
N ARG A 173 27.04 18.96 -8.91
CA ARG A 173 28.04 19.34 -7.89
C ARG A 173 28.51 18.11 -7.12
N ARG A 174 29.76 18.12 -6.64
CA ARG A 174 30.39 16.91 -6.10
C ARG A 174 29.85 16.49 -4.73
N VAL A 175 29.26 17.43 -3.98
CA VAL A 175 28.56 17.18 -2.69
C VAL A 175 27.04 17.36 -2.80
N ARG A 176 26.51 17.67 -3.99
CA ARG A 176 25.08 17.82 -4.30
C ARG A 176 24.28 18.85 -3.50
N CYS A 177 24.96 19.67 -2.70
CA CYS A 177 24.32 20.76 -1.97
C CYS A 177 23.77 21.83 -2.95
N PRO A 178 22.48 22.22 -2.89
CA PRO A 178 21.89 23.24 -3.77
C PRO A 178 22.36 24.67 -3.46
N ASP A 179 22.93 24.92 -2.28
CA ASP A 179 23.67 26.15 -1.97
C ASP A 179 25.11 26.06 -2.56
N PRO A 180 25.46 26.91 -3.55
CA PRO A 180 26.79 26.85 -4.18
C PRO A 180 27.94 27.19 -3.22
N ALA A 181 27.73 28.13 -2.30
CA ALA A 181 28.76 28.58 -1.37
C ALA A 181 29.03 27.49 -0.32
N ALA A 182 27.95 26.91 0.23
CA ALA A 182 28.06 25.78 1.15
C ALA A 182 28.67 24.56 0.46
N ALA A 183 28.29 24.26 -0.79
CA ALA A 183 28.87 23.17 -1.56
C ALA A 183 30.40 23.27 -1.65
N LEU A 184 30.93 24.43 -2.06
CA LEU A 184 32.37 24.66 -2.17
C LEU A 184 33.08 24.55 -0.81
N ALA A 185 32.47 25.06 0.26
CA ALA A 185 33.02 24.97 1.61
C ALA A 185 33.04 23.52 2.12
N MET A 186 31.99 22.73 1.88
CA MET A 186 31.94 21.30 2.23
C MET A 186 33.01 20.50 1.47
N GLU A 187 33.22 20.78 0.18
CA GLU A 187 34.28 20.14 -0.61
C GLU A 187 35.67 20.40 -0.03
N ARG A 188 35.95 21.66 0.35
CA ARG A 188 37.22 22.04 1.00
C ARG A 188 37.40 21.33 2.34
N GLU A 189 36.34 21.21 3.14
CA GLU A 189 36.40 20.51 4.43
C GLU A 189 36.71 19.02 4.24
N ILE A 190 36.12 18.36 3.25
CA ILE A 190 36.44 16.96 2.91
C ILE A 190 37.90 16.81 2.49
N ILE A 191 38.42 17.70 1.66
CA ILE A 191 39.83 17.67 1.22
C ILE A 191 40.76 17.87 2.43
N SER A 192 40.48 18.85 3.28
CA SER A 192 41.30 19.13 4.44
C SER A 192 41.27 17.98 5.47
N ALA A 193 40.11 17.36 5.68
CA ALA A 193 40.01 16.17 6.53
C ALA A 193 40.83 14.99 5.98
N ARG A 194 40.85 14.80 4.65
CA ARG A 194 41.69 13.77 4.00
C ARG A 194 43.17 14.00 4.30
N GLU A 195 43.64 15.24 4.17
CA GLU A 195 45.04 15.62 4.44
C GLU A 195 45.41 15.37 5.91
N ARG A 196 44.47 15.62 6.84
CA ARG A 196 44.64 15.32 8.28
C ARG A 196 44.52 13.83 8.62
N GLY A 197 44.14 12.98 7.66
CA GLY A 197 43.88 11.55 7.89
C GLY A 197 42.63 11.28 8.73
N GLU A 198 41.67 12.22 8.73
CA GLU A 198 40.42 12.20 9.48
C GLU A 198 39.23 11.82 8.58
N THR A 199 38.08 11.57 9.21
CA THR A 199 36.81 11.24 8.55
C THR A 199 35.73 12.19 9.03
N LEU A 200 34.82 12.56 8.14
CA LEU A 200 33.72 13.47 8.42
C LEU A 200 32.38 12.73 8.39
N GLY A 201 31.49 13.17 9.26
CA GLY A 201 30.07 12.89 9.22
C GLY A 201 29.30 14.14 8.76
N GLY A 202 28.00 14.11 8.93
CA GLY A 202 27.16 15.24 8.56
C GLY A 202 25.69 14.86 8.47
N ARG A 203 24.98 15.55 7.58
CA ARG A 203 23.55 15.37 7.38
C ARG A 203 23.22 15.35 5.90
N ALA A 204 22.51 14.31 5.49
CA ALA A 204 21.92 14.22 4.15
C ALA A 204 20.41 14.49 4.26
N ARG A 205 19.84 15.15 3.27
CA ARG A 205 18.39 15.30 3.13
C ARG A 205 17.91 14.52 1.92
N VAL A 206 16.81 13.80 2.06
CA VAL A 206 16.11 13.10 0.97
C VAL A 206 14.71 13.67 0.82
N LEU A 207 14.30 13.85 -0.44
CA LEU A 207 13.05 14.48 -0.83
C LEU A 207 12.29 13.59 -1.82
N CYS A 208 10.96 13.56 -1.71
CA CYS A 208 10.06 13.04 -2.74
C CYS A 208 8.90 14.00 -2.98
N PHE A 209 8.73 14.44 -4.23
CA PHE A 209 7.63 15.28 -4.67
C PHE A 209 6.58 14.47 -5.42
N GLY A 210 5.33 14.95 -5.43
CA GLY A 210 4.23 14.38 -6.22
C GLY A 210 3.49 13.21 -5.55
N LEU A 211 3.80 12.90 -4.28
CA LEU A 211 3.07 11.88 -3.54
C LEU A 211 1.68 12.44 -3.12
N PRO A 212 0.57 11.79 -3.48
CA PRO A 212 -0.76 12.27 -3.13
C PRO A 212 -0.99 12.20 -1.61
N THR A 213 -1.90 13.01 -1.09
CA THR A 213 -2.35 12.95 0.30
C THR A 213 -2.98 11.60 0.62
N GLY A 214 -2.62 11.03 1.77
CA GLY A 214 -3.24 9.82 2.32
C GLY A 214 -2.53 8.50 2.05
N THR A 215 -1.32 8.51 1.48
CA THR A 215 -0.46 7.32 1.39
C THR A 215 0.05 6.92 2.77
N GLY A 216 0.01 5.62 3.08
CA GLY A 216 0.24 5.07 4.42
C GLY A 216 -1.05 5.00 5.24
N GLU A 217 -0.92 4.73 6.54
CA GLU A 217 -2.08 4.66 7.44
C GLU A 217 -1.80 5.23 8.84
N PHE A 218 -2.84 5.36 9.67
CA PHE A 218 -2.74 5.95 11.01
C PHE A 218 -3.12 5.00 12.15
N LYS A 219 -3.70 3.83 11.82
CA LYS A 219 -4.24 2.90 12.82
C LYS A 219 -3.20 1.94 13.33
N SER A 220 -2.56 1.18 12.44
CA SER A 220 -1.48 0.28 12.86
C SER A 220 -0.22 1.07 13.20
N LEU A 221 0.64 0.52 14.06
CA LEU A 221 1.91 1.16 14.38
C LEU A 221 2.91 0.97 13.23
N GLU A 222 2.86 -0.21 12.60
CA GLU A 222 3.78 -0.68 11.57
C GLU A 222 3.45 -0.11 10.18
N GLY A 223 2.17 0.15 9.89
CA GLY A 223 1.69 0.67 8.61
C GLY A 223 1.79 2.19 8.49
N ARG A 224 2.08 2.91 9.59
CA ARG A 224 2.37 4.35 9.55
C ARG A 224 3.55 4.62 8.65
N LEU A 225 3.36 5.47 7.64
CA LEU A 225 4.40 5.88 6.70
C LEU A 225 5.64 6.41 7.45
N SER A 226 5.44 7.19 8.52
CA SER A 226 6.55 7.67 9.34
C SER A 226 7.38 6.54 9.95
N CYS A 227 6.73 5.51 10.51
CA CYS A 227 7.37 4.33 11.09
C CYS A 227 8.18 3.56 10.04
N ARG A 228 7.55 3.30 8.90
CA ARG A 228 8.14 2.58 7.76
C ARG A 228 9.38 3.30 7.21
N LEU A 229 9.25 4.59 6.96
CA LEU A 229 10.34 5.43 6.47
C LEU A 229 11.50 5.50 7.47
N VAL A 230 11.22 5.70 8.76
CA VAL A 230 12.26 5.70 9.80
C VAL A 230 12.98 4.35 9.84
N GLY A 231 12.25 3.24 9.88
CA GLY A 231 12.83 1.90 9.90
C GLY A 231 13.74 1.64 8.69
N ARG A 232 13.28 2.00 7.49
CA ARG A 232 14.05 1.79 6.26
C ARG A 232 15.27 2.70 6.17
N LEU A 233 15.12 3.99 6.44
CA LEU A 233 16.20 4.97 6.31
C LEU A 233 17.25 4.85 7.44
N ALA A 234 16.83 4.51 8.65
CA ALA A 234 17.75 4.25 9.77
C ALA A 234 18.58 2.98 9.57
N SER A 235 18.15 2.06 8.69
CA SER A 235 18.90 0.84 8.38
C SER A 235 20.15 1.09 7.52
N ILE A 236 20.28 2.28 6.91
CA ILE A 236 21.45 2.62 6.09
C ILE A 236 22.69 2.67 7.00
N PRO A 237 23.80 1.99 6.62
CA PRO A 237 25.04 2.04 7.38
C PRO A 237 25.49 3.46 7.66
N SER A 238 25.95 3.70 8.90
CA SER A 238 26.36 5.01 9.43
C SER A 238 25.24 6.02 9.72
N VAL A 239 23.97 5.74 9.41
CA VAL A 239 22.87 6.58 9.88
C VAL A 239 22.67 6.40 11.39
N LYS A 240 22.48 7.50 12.10
CA LYS A 240 22.29 7.55 13.58
C LYS A 240 21.07 8.33 14.03
N GLY A 241 20.41 9.04 13.12
CA GLY A 241 19.17 9.75 13.39
C GLY A 241 18.42 10.00 12.09
N VAL A 242 17.10 9.97 12.17
CA VAL A 242 16.17 10.25 11.06
C VAL A 242 15.08 11.17 11.60
N TRP A 243 14.82 12.28 10.92
CA TRP A 243 13.73 13.18 11.29
C TRP A 243 13.06 13.80 10.07
N PHE A 244 11.80 14.17 10.26
CA PHE A 244 10.96 14.73 9.22
C PHE A 244 11.03 16.26 9.22
N GLY A 245 10.96 16.85 8.03
CA GLY A 245 10.83 18.29 7.82
C GLY A 245 11.91 19.10 8.54
N ASP A 246 11.47 19.97 9.42
CA ASP A 246 12.33 20.89 10.17
C ASP A 246 12.91 20.27 11.46
N GLY A 247 12.55 19.03 11.78
CA GLY A 247 13.07 18.30 12.93
C GLY A 247 12.55 18.82 14.27
N GLU A 248 13.36 19.61 14.98
CA GLU A 248 13.05 20.11 16.33
C GLU A 248 12.08 21.30 16.33
N ASN A 249 11.61 21.71 15.15
CA ASN A 249 10.57 22.72 15.04
C ASN A 249 9.19 22.09 15.32
N TYR A 250 8.61 22.41 16.49
CA TYR A 250 7.35 21.81 16.97
C TYR A 250 6.09 22.52 16.45
N PHE A 251 6.19 23.51 15.57
CA PHE A 251 5.03 24.22 15.04
C PHE A 251 4.28 23.39 13.97
N PRO A 252 2.93 23.37 14.00
CA PRO A 252 2.14 22.64 13.01
C PRO A 252 2.24 23.29 11.63
N ASP A 253 1.93 22.52 10.59
CA ASP A 253 1.78 23.08 9.26
C ASP A 253 0.47 23.89 9.11
N GLU A 254 0.58 25.05 8.47
CA GLU A 254 -0.55 25.92 8.19
C GLU A 254 -1.37 25.37 7.02
N LEU A 255 -2.70 25.51 7.10
CA LEU A 255 -3.61 25.14 6.02
C LEU A 255 -4.00 26.39 5.22
N ALA A 256 -4.17 26.24 3.90
CA ALA A 256 -4.69 27.28 3.02
C ALA A 256 -5.74 26.70 2.06
N ALA A 257 -6.66 27.56 1.63
CA ALA A 257 -7.60 27.24 0.56
C ALA A 257 -6.97 27.55 -0.81
N LYS A 258 -7.04 26.59 -1.73
CA LYS A 258 -6.63 26.77 -3.13
C LYS A 258 -7.79 26.32 -4.02
N GLY A 259 -8.62 27.27 -4.46
CA GLY A 259 -9.88 26.95 -5.14
C GLY A 259 -10.84 26.23 -4.18
N ASN A 260 -11.31 25.04 -4.57
CA ASN A 260 -12.20 24.21 -3.75
C ASN A 260 -11.44 23.18 -2.89
N GLU A 261 -10.11 23.21 -2.88
CA GLU A 261 -9.27 22.26 -2.13
C GLU A 261 -8.62 22.93 -0.91
N ILE A 262 -8.43 22.14 0.15
CA ILE A 262 -7.62 22.50 1.33
C ILE A 262 -6.24 21.89 1.14
N ILE A 263 -5.20 22.73 1.21
CA ILE A 263 -3.81 22.32 1.10
C ILE A 263 -3.02 22.70 2.35
N TYR A 264 -1.88 22.06 2.55
CA TYR A 264 -0.87 22.52 3.50
C TYR A 264 -0.04 23.63 2.83
N ALA A 265 -0.03 24.82 3.43
CA ALA A 265 0.70 26.00 2.95
C ALA A 265 2.19 25.92 3.31
N THR A 266 2.51 25.31 4.44
CA THR A 266 3.88 25.06 4.92
C THR A 266 4.19 23.56 4.94
N ASN A 267 5.47 23.19 5.13
CA ASN A 267 5.91 21.80 5.19
C ASN A 267 6.92 21.48 6.32
N ARG A 268 6.71 22.07 7.50
CA ARG A 268 7.46 21.84 8.74
C ARG A 268 7.43 20.37 9.17
N CYS A 269 6.33 19.66 8.91
CA CYS A 269 6.18 18.23 9.21
C CYS A 269 6.85 17.32 8.15
N GLY A 270 7.41 17.87 7.07
CA GLY A 270 8.15 17.08 6.06
C GLY A 270 7.27 16.10 5.30
N GLY A 271 6.04 16.48 5.00
CA GLY A 271 5.12 15.74 4.14
C GLY A 271 4.36 14.62 4.83
N VAL A 272 4.58 14.38 6.13
CA VAL A 272 3.95 13.28 6.88
C VAL A 272 3.23 13.80 8.12
N VAL A 273 1.93 13.51 8.21
CA VAL A 273 1.08 13.88 9.36
C VAL A 273 0.25 12.67 9.77
N GLY A 274 0.26 12.33 11.07
CA GLY A 274 -0.50 11.19 11.59
C GLY A 274 -0.09 9.82 11.04
N GLY A 275 1.09 9.71 10.44
CA GLY A 275 1.55 8.49 9.76
C GLY A 275 1.12 8.37 8.30
N MET A 276 0.55 9.42 7.70
CA MET A 276 0.15 9.45 6.29
C MET A 276 0.80 10.63 5.57
N SER A 277 0.94 10.55 4.25
CA SER A 277 1.35 11.70 3.43
C SER A 277 0.29 12.80 3.47
N ASN A 278 0.73 14.06 3.49
CA ASN A 278 -0.16 15.23 3.55
C ASN A 278 -0.31 15.96 2.19
N GLY A 279 0.34 15.43 1.13
CA GLY A 279 0.35 16.00 -0.23
C GLY A 279 1.49 16.99 -0.50
N ARG A 280 2.22 17.43 0.54
CA ARG A 280 3.50 18.10 0.39
C ARG A 280 4.61 17.10 0.09
N GLU A 281 5.76 17.64 -0.30
CA GLU A 281 6.96 16.85 -0.48
C GLU A 281 7.35 16.11 0.81
N ILE A 282 7.61 14.82 0.68
CA ILE A 282 8.24 14.05 1.76
C ILE A 282 9.64 14.61 1.93
N SER A 283 9.96 15.13 3.11
CA SER A 283 11.29 15.66 3.44
C SER A 283 11.82 15.00 4.69
N VAL A 284 12.91 14.26 4.56
CA VAL A 284 13.53 13.53 5.66
C VAL A 284 15.02 13.81 5.70
N ALA A 285 15.54 14.14 6.87
CA ALA A 285 16.96 14.33 7.10
C ALA A 285 17.57 13.15 7.87
N LEU A 286 18.79 12.78 7.51
CA LEU A 286 19.54 11.65 8.06
C LEU A 286 20.86 12.14 8.65
N THR A 287 21.05 11.97 9.96
CA THR A 287 22.36 12.16 10.60
C THR A 287 23.27 10.99 10.26
N VAL A 288 24.42 11.30 9.69
CA VAL A 288 25.44 10.33 9.27
C VAL A 288 26.68 10.51 10.14
N LYS A 289 27.06 9.46 10.87
CA LYS A 289 28.33 9.49 11.63
C LYS A 289 29.53 9.40 10.66
N PRO A 290 30.72 9.89 11.08
CA PRO A 290 31.95 9.62 10.36
C PRO A 290 32.22 8.11 10.22
N VAL A 291 32.87 7.71 9.13
CA VAL A 291 33.30 6.32 8.93
C VAL A 291 34.30 5.94 10.06
N PRO A 292 34.17 4.76 10.69
CA PRO A 292 34.99 4.40 11.87
C PRO A 292 36.50 4.35 11.62
N THR A 293 36.91 4.02 10.40
CA THR A 293 38.32 3.75 10.09
C THR A 293 39.01 5.01 9.59
N ARG A 294 40.13 5.38 10.21
CA ARG A 294 40.90 6.61 9.93
C ARG A 294 42.34 6.26 9.60
N ARG A 295 42.98 7.05 8.73
CA ARG A 295 44.42 6.90 8.43
C ARG A 295 45.28 7.29 9.62
N LYS A 296 44.82 8.26 10.41
CA LYS A 296 45.43 8.62 11.69
C LYS A 296 45.32 7.43 12.64
N LYS A 297 46.46 6.82 12.97
CA LYS A 297 46.55 5.70 13.91
C LYS A 297 45.97 6.10 15.27
N SER A 298 45.27 5.16 15.89
CA SER A 298 44.70 5.29 17.23
C SER A 298 44.85 3.97 17.97
N GLU A 299 44.70 3.99 19.29
CA GLU A 299 44.67 2.76 20.08
C GLU A 299 43.30 2.08 19.95
N THR A 300 43.31 0.74 19.98
CA THR A 300 42.13 -0.11 20.13
C THR A 300 42.47 -1.37 20.91
N ILE A 301 41.52 -2.29 21.07
CA ILE A 301 41.71 -3.56 21.76
C ILE A 301 41.80 -4.70 20.76
N ASP A 302 42.72 -5.63 21.00
CA ASP A 302 42.75 -6.92 20.34
C ASP A 302 41.78 -7.89 21.03
N ILE A 303 40.83 -8.45 20.29
CA ILE A 303 39.72 -9.24 20.85
C ILE A 303 40.17 -10.58 21.47
N VAL A 304 41.34 -11.10 21.07
CA VAL A 304 41.88 -12.39 21.57
C VAL A 304 42.71 -12.17 22.83
N THR A 305 43.59 -11.17 22.78
CA THR A 305 44.56 -10.93 23.86
C THR A 305 44.03 -9.94 24.91
N CYS A 306 42.95 -9.22 24.60
CA CYS A 306 42.40 -8.12 25.41
C CYS A 306 43.40 -7.01 25.72
N LYS A 307 44.48 -6.90 24.93
CA LYS A 307 45.51 -5.86 25.09
C LYS A 307 45.26 -4.70 24.16
N THR A 308 45.76 -3.53 24.56
CA THR A 308 45.81 -2.36 23.71
C THR A 308 46.77 -2.61 22.54
N VAL A 309 46.29 -2.37 21.32
CA VAL A 309 47.04 -2.48 20.06
C VAL A 309 46.74 -1.26 19.18
N GLU A 310 47.57 -1.01 18.17
CA GLU A 310 47.25 0.02 17.16
C GLU A 310 46.09 -0.43 16.26
N THR A 311 45.25 0.52 15.86
CA THR A 311 44.20 0.27 14.88
C THR A 311 44.80 -0.14 13.53
N HIS A 312 44.23 -1.20 12.95
CA HIS A 312 44.50 -1.54 11.56
C HIS A 312 43.67 -0.63 10.65
N PHE A 313 44.30 -0.11 9.60
CA PHE A 313 43.59 0.67 8.60
C PHE A 313 43.00 -0.26 7.55
N GLU A 314 41.69 -0.41 7.56
CA GLU A 314 40.93 -0.87 6.39
C GLU A 314 40.68 0.33 5.47
N ARG A 315 40.86 0.13 4.15
CA ARG A 315 40.61 1.18 3.15
C ARG A 315 39.23 1.81 3.35
N ALA A 316 39.18 3.11 3.64
CA ALA A 316 37.94 3.80 4.02
C ALA A 316 37.75 5.14 3.32
N ASP A 317 36.48 5.52 3.16
CA ASP A 317 36.06 6.83 2.67
C ASP A 317 36.32 7.91 3.74
N VAL A 318 36.59 9.13 3.30
CA VAL A 318 36.70 10.31 4.17
C VAL A 318 35.32 10.81 4.58
N CYS A 319 34.37 10.80 3.66
CA CYS A 319 32.99 11.23 3.87
C CYS A 319 32.06 10.38 2.98
N VAL A 320 30.86 10.08 3.49
CA VAL A 320 29.84 9.28 2.80
C VAL A 320 28.47 9.94 2.77
N VAL A 321 28.35 11.19 3.24
CA VAL A 321 27.07 11.90 3.42
C VAL A 321 26.31 12.01 2.09
N GLU A 322 26.98 12.43 1.03
CA GLU A 322 26.40 12.57 -0.30
C GLU A 322 25.85 11.26 -0.84
N SER A 323 26.50 10.15 -0.51
CA SER A 323 26.09 8.84 -1.00
C SER A 323 25.02 8.18 -0.14
N VAL A 324 24.98 8.48 1.15
CA VAL A 324 23.83 8.13 2.01
C VAL A 324 22.57 8.77 1.44
N GLY A 325 22.65 10.01 0.94
CA GLY A 325 21.54 10.66 0.21
C GLY A 325 21.03 9.81 -0.95
N VAL A 326 21.91 9.32 -1.83
CA VAL A 326 21.52 8.47 -2.98
C VAL A 326 20.88 7.16 -2.55
N ILE A 327 21.44 6.52 -1.53
CA ILE A 327 20.88 5.27 -0.98
C ILE A 327 19.49 5.55 -0.40
N ALA A 328 19.33 6.68 0.30
CA ALA A 328 18.07 7.12 0.86
C ALA A 328 17.02 7.43 -0.22
N GLU A 329 17.38 8.05 -1.35
CA GLU A 329 16.44 8.25 -2.48
C GLU A 329 15.85 6.93 -2.96
N ASN A 330 16.71 5.93 -3.14
CA ASN A 330 16.32 4.63 -3.68
C ASN A 330 15.52 3.82 -2.66
N LEU A 331 15.88 3.87 -1.38
CA LEU A 331 15.10 3.25 -0.30
C LEU A 331 13.75 3.95 -0.07
N LEU A 332 13.69 5.28 -0.23
CA LEU A 332 12.44 6.03 -0.20
C LEU A 332 11.52 5.60 -1.35
N ALA A 333 12.05 5.48 -2.56
CA ALA A 333 11.27 4.98 -3.70
C ALA A 333 10.79 3.54 -3.52
N PHE A 334 11.62 2.66 -2.95
CA PHE A 334 11.22 1.30 -2.59
C PHE A 334 10.04 1.30 -1.62
N GLU A 335 10.17 2.06 -0.52
CA GLU A 335 9.15 2.08 0.54
C GLU A 335 7.83 2.68 0.07
N LEU A 336 7.88 3.78 -0.70
CA LEU A 336 6.67 4.39 -1.26
C LEU A 336 5.97 3.47 -2.25
N LEU A 337 6.71 2.75 -3.10
CA LEU A 337 6.08 1.78 -3.99
C LEU A 337 5.45 0.63 -3.19
N ASP A 338 6.11 0.15 -2.14
CA ASP A 338 5.54 -0.90 -1.29
C ASP A 338 4.23 -0.48 -0.63
N CYS A 339 4.18 0.73 -0.03
CA CYS A 339 2.94 1.30 0.52
C CYS A 339 1.84 1.39 -0.54
N ILE A 340 2.16 1.92 -1.73
CA ILE A 340 1.20 2.05 -2.83
C ILE A 340 0.69 0.67 -3.28
N LEU A 341 1.55 -0.35 -3.33
CA LEU A 341 1.14 -1.70 -3.74
C LEU A 341 0.30 -2.41 -2.67
N GLU A 342 0.55 -2.14 -1.40
CA GLU A 342 -0.28 -2.64 -0.30
C GLU A 342 -1.68 -2.02 -0.32
N GLU A 343 -1.78 -0.74 -0.67
CA GLU A 343 -3.06 -0.07 -0.91
C GLU A 343 -3.78 -0.62 -2.17
N ASN A 344 -3.03 -1.05 -3.19
CA ASN A 344 -3.54 -1.54 -4.48
C ASN A 344 -3.73 -3.08 -4.56
N ARG A 345 -4.53 -3.66 -3.65
CA ARG A 345 -4.93 -5.09 -3.68
C ARG A 345 -5.81 -5.51 -4.87
N VAL A 346 -6.11 -4.63 -5.83
CA VAL A 346 -7.01 -4.88 -6.96
C VAL A 346 -6.25 -4.73 -8.27
N VAL A 347 -6.35 -5.73 -9.15
CA VAL A 347 -5.70 -5.77 -10.46
C VAL A 347 -6.75 -5.87 -11.56
N PHE A 348 -6.72 -4.97 -12.53
CA PHE A 348 -7.63 -4.98 -13.69
C PHE A 348 -6.95 -5.68 -14.86
N ARG A 349 -7.39 -6.91 -15.19
CA ARG A 349 -6.84 -7.71 -16.29
C ARG A 349 -7.79 -8.83 -16.66
N ARG A 350 -7.70 -9.32 -17.91
CA ARG A 350 -8.34 -10.57 -18.31
C ARG A 350 -7.88 -11.75 -17.43
N PHE A 351 -8.82 -12.54 -16.95
CA PHE A 351 -8.56 -13.75 -16.20
C PHE A 351 -7.95 -14.80 -17.12
N ASP A 352 -6.85 -15.39 -16.67
CA ASP A 352 -6.15 -16.47 -17.35
C ASP A 352 -5.64 -17.44 -16.28
N LYS A 353 -6.07 -18.71 -16.37
CA LYS A 353 -5.72 -19.73 -15.39
C LYS A 353 -4.21 -19.99 -15.31
N SER A 354 -3.47 -19.77 -16.41
CA SER A 354 -2.02 -19.98 -16.43
C SER A 354 -1.24 -18.96 -15.58
N LEU A 355 -1.92 -17.88 -15.11
CA LEU A 355 -1.32 -16.94 -14.16
C LEU A 355 -1.12 -17.57 -12.78
N PHE A 356 -1.72 -18.74 -12.53
CA PHE A 356 -1.74 -19.40 -11.23
C PHE A 356 -1.09 -20.79 -11.26
N ASP A 357 -0.17 -21.03 -12.19
CA ASP A 357 0.54 -22.31 -12.35
C ASP A 357 1.40 -22.63 -11.11
N GLY A 358 0.89 -23.54 -10.27
CA GLY A 358 1.57 -24.05 -9.09
C GLY A 358 0.96 -25.37 -8.66
N GLU A 359 1.79 -26.30 -8.18
CA GLU A 359 1.36 -27.65 -7.76
C GLU A 359 0.27 -27.59 -6.67
N ASN A 360 0.28 -26.56 -5.81
CA ASN A 360 -0.68 -26.36 -4.72
C ASN A 360 -1.67 -25.20 -4.98
N THR A 361 -2.00 -24.92 -6.24
CA THR A 361 -3.08 -23.99 -6.60
C THR A 361 -4.40 -24.73 -6.76
N VAL A 362 -5.46 -24.26 -6.09
CA VAL A 362 -6.82 -24.79 -6.19
C VAL A 362 -7.79 -23.69 -6.62
N PHE A 363 -8.59 -23.97 -7.65
CA PHE A 363 -9.66 -23.09 -8.11
C PHE A 363 -10.97 -23.47 -7.42
N ALA A 364 -11.61 -22.49 -6.79
CA ALA A 364 -12.94 -22.60 -6.20
C ALA A 364 -13.93 -21.81 -7.04
N THR A 365 -14.94 -22.46 -7.60
CA THR A 365 -15.87 -21.83 -8.54
C THR A 365 -17.27 -22.44 -8.41
N ASP A 366 -18.21 -22.05 -9.27
CA ASP A 366 -19.49 -22.75 -9.46
C ASP A 366 -19.52 -23.43 -10.84
N ALA A 367 -20.45 -24.37 -11.04
CA ALA A 367 -20.51 -25.16 -12.26
C ALA A 367 -20.71 -24.32 -13.55
N VAL A 368 -21.40 -23.18 -13.49
CA VAL A 368 -21.64 -22.34 -14.68
C VAL A 368 -20.38 -21.56 -15.03
N VAL A 369 -19.72 -20.97 -14.03
CA VAL A 369 -18.46 -20.26 -14.24
C VAL A 369 -17.36 -21.23 -14.68
N ALA A 370 -17.31 -22.43 -14.09
CA ALA A 370 -16.37 -23.47 -14.47
C ALA A 370 -16.47 -23.82 -15.95
N ASP A 371 -17.70 -24.05 -16.42
CA ASP A 371 -17.99 -24.44 -17.79
C ASP A 371 -17.56 -23.37 -18.80
N LYS A 372 -17.90 -22.11 -18.52
CA LYS A 372 -17.58 -20.98 -19.42
C LYS A 372 -16.09 -20.67 -19.50
N LEU A 373 -15.36 -20.89 -18.41
CA LEU A 373 -13.93 -20.58 -18.33
C LEU A 373 -13.03 -21.79 -18.61
N GLY A 374 -13.60 -22.95 -18.89
CA GLY A 374 -12.83 -24.18 -19.08
C GLY A 374 -12.01 -24.55 -17.85
N LEU A 375 -12.54 -24.28 -16.66
CA LEU A 375 -11.97 -24.66 -15.38
C LEU A 375 -12.44 -26.07 -15.04
N TYR A 376 -11.69 -27.05 -15.53
CA TYR A 376 -11.89 -28.45 -15.22
C TYR A 376 -10.59 -29.10 -14.78
N GLY A 377 -10.71 -30.29 -14.20
CA GLY A 377 -9.58 -31.10 -13.79
C GLY A 377 -9.50 -31.24 -12.28
N GLU A 378 -8.42 -31.86 -11.84
CA GLU A 378 -8.31 -32.28 -10.45
C GLU A 378 -8.18 -31.09 -9.50
N ASN A 379 -7.67 -29.93 -9.89
CA ASN A 379 -7.50 -28.80 -8.98
C ASN A 379 -8.70 -27.83 -8.93
N VAL A 380 -9.87 -28.25 -9.38
CA VAL A 380 -11.09 -27.43 -9.41
C VAL A 380 -12.15 -28.00 -8.47
N PHE A 381 -12.65 -27.16 -7.57
CA PHE A 381 -13.81 -27.45 -6.72
C PHE A 381 -14.99 -26.57 -7.13
N CYS A 382 -16.13 -27.20 -7.39
CA CYS A 382 -17.37 -26.53 -7.74
C CYS A 382 -18.31 -26.49 -6.53
N PHE A 383 -18.54 -25.29 -6.01
CA PHE A 383 -19.62 -25.00 -5.08
C PHE A 383 -20.98 -25.11 -5.77
N GLU A 384 -22.02 -25.33 -4.96
CA GLU A 384 -23.40 -25.11 -5.39
C GLU A 384 -23.65 -23.63 -5.75
N GLN A 385 -24.63 -23.36 -6.60
CA GLN A 385 -24.89 -22.00 -7.08
C GLN A 385 -25.62 -21.13 -6.06
N GLY A 386 -25.38 -19.82 -6.17
CA GLY A 386 -26.06 -18.80 -5.37
C GLY A 386 -25.78 -18.95 -3.87
N GLU A 387 -26.80 -18.69 -3.06
CA GLU A 387 -26.64 -18.66 -1.60
C GLU A 387 -26.34 -20.04 -1.00
N HIS A 388 -26.66 -21.14 -1.71
CA HIS A 388 -26.32 -22.49 -1.26
C HIS A 388 -24.81 -22.73 -1.11
N ALA A 389 -23.98 -21.99 -1.86
CA ALA A 389 -22.52 -21.99 -1.70
C ALA A 389 -22.10 -21.64 -0.26
N LYS A 390 -22.87 -20.78 0.42
CA LYS A 390 -22.55 -20.22 1.74
C LYS A 390 -23.04 -21.12 2.86
N SER A 391 -22.98 -22.44 2.69
CA SER A 391 -23.32 -23.40 3.74
C SER A 391 -22.08 -24.03 4.35
N PHE A 392 -22.15 -24.37 5.64
CA PHE A 392 -21.11 -25.16 6.29
C PHE A 392 -20.89 -26.52 5.62
N GLU A 393 -21.92 -27.10 5.02
CA GLU A 393 -21.80 -28.34 4.25
C GLU A 393 -20.86 -28.14 3.06
N GLN A 394 -21.08 -27.10 2.26
CA GLN A 394 -20.25 -26.79 1.10
C GLN A 394 -18.81 -26.43 1.50
N VAL A 395 -18.63 -25.63 2.56
CA VAL A 395 -17.30 -25.34 3.10
C VAL A 395 -16.60 -26.61 3.61
N THR A 396 -17.33 -27.50 4.30
CA THR A 396 -16.77 -28.78 4.76
C THR A 396 -16.31 -29.64 3.59
N LYS A 397 -17.11 -29.75 2.52
CA LYS A 397 -16.74 -30.46 1.29
C LYS A 397 -15.48 -29.85 0.65
N PHE A 398 -15.37 -28.52 0.64
CA PHE A 398 -14.19 -27.86 0.09
C PHE A 398 -12.93 -28.10 0.96
N LEU A 399 -13.05 -28.03 2.29
CA LEU A 399 -11.93 -28.34 3.19
C LEU A 399 -11.48 -29.80 3.07
N GLN A 400 -12.41 -30.74 2.92
CA GLN A 400 -12.13 -32.14 2.63
C GLN A 400 -11.42 -32.31 1.29
N PHE A 401 -11.84 -31.58 0.26
CA PHE A 401 -11.21 -31.57 -1.06
C PHE A 401 -9.74 -31.09 -0.99
N LEU A 402 -9.46 -30.02 -0.24
CA LEU A 402 -8.09 -29.52 0.00
C LEU A 402 -7.26 -30.58 0.74
N SER A 403 -7.80 -31.15 1.82
CA SER A 403 -7.11 -32.17 2.61
C SER A 403 -6.79 -33.43 1.81
N ALA A 404 -7.71 -33.91 0.97
CA ALA A 404 -7.53 -35.12 0.17
C ALA A 404 -6.41 -34.97 -0.89
N ARG A 405 -6.07 -33.73 -1.25
CA ARG A 405 -4.99 -33.40 -2.21
C ARG A 405 -3.64 -33.16 -1.55
N GLY A 406 -3.54 -33.28 -0.24
CA GLY A 406 -2.31 -32.97 0.49
C GLY A 406 -1.97 -31.48 0.49
N CYS A 407 -2.93 -30.60 0.23
CA CYS A 407 -2.74 -29.16 0.30
C CYS A 407 -2.25 -28.74 1.70
N GLY A 408 -1.19 -27.91 1.74
CA GLY A 408 -0.56 -27.43 2.97
C GLY A 408 -0.67 -25.90 3.15
N LYS A 409 0.16 -25.34 4.02
CA LYS A 409 0.17 -23.89 4.30
C LYS A 409 0.59 -23.03 3.09
N ASP A 410 1.24 -23.63 2.11
CA ASP A 410 1.69 -23.03 0.86
C ASP A 410 0.61 -22.97 -0.24
N THR A 411 -0.57 -23.54 0.03
CA THR A 411 -1.73 -23.56 -0.88
C THR A 411 -2.14 -22.14 -1.29
N LEU A 412 -2.55 -22.02 -2.56
CA LEU A 412 -3.23 -20.86 -3.10
C LEU A 412 -4.65 -21.23 -3.51
N VAL A 413 -5.65 -20.61 -2.88
CA VAL A 413 -7.05 -20.69 -3.28
C VAL A 413 -7.36 -19.53 -4.22
N VAL A 414 -7.81 -19.84 -5.44
CA VAL A 414 -8.30 -18.87 -6.42
C VAL A 414 -9.82 -18.99 -6.49
N ALA A 415 -10.53 -18.08 -5.84
CA ALA A 415 -11.99 -18.04 -5.82
C ALA A 415 -12.50 -17.30 -7.06
N VAL A 416 -13.06 -18.04 -8.03
CA VAL A 416 -13.57 -17.52 -9.30
C VAL A 416 -15.09 -17.64 -9.31
N GLY A 417 -15.79 -16.56 -9.02
CA GLY A 417 -17.24 -16.60 -8.95
C GLY A 417 -17.88 -15.31 -8.44
N GLY A 418 -19.19 -15.36 -8.23
CA GLY A 418 -19.95 -14.28 -7.60
C GLY A 418 -19.67 -14.19 -6.10
N GLY A 419 -20.40 -13.29 -5.41
CA GLY A 419 -20.15 -12.99 -4.01
C GLY A 419 -20.26 -14.20 -3.08
N SER A 420 -21.22 -15.10 -3.33
CA SER A 420 -21.42 -16.29 -2.50
C SER A 420 -20.26 -17.29 -2.58
N VAL A 421 -19.73 -17.55 -3.78
CA VAL A 421 -18.53 -18.38 -3.97
C VAL A 421 -17.31 -17.73 -3.33
N GLY A 422 -17.13 -16.42 -3.57
CA GLY A 422 -16.02 -15.64 -3.00
C GLY A 422 -16.00 -15.69 -1.47
N ASP A 423 -17.17 -15.55 -0.84
CA ASP A 423 -17.31 -15.60 0.62
C ASP A 423 -17.04 -17.00 1.18
N ALA A 424 -17.62 -18.04 0.58
CA ALA A 424 -17.48 -19.42 1.04
C ALA A 424 -16.03 -19.92 0.88
N ALA A 425 -15.43 -19.70 -0.30
CA ALA A 425 -14.05 -20.06 -0.58
C ALA A 425 -13.06 -19.24 0.28
N GLY A 426 -13.34 -17.95 0.48
CA GLY A 426 -12.53 -17.09 1.34
C GLY A 426 -12.58 -17.50 2.80
N PHE A 427 -13.75 -17.89 3.31
CA PHE A 427 -13.90 -18.39 4.68
C PHE A 427 -13.20 -19.74 4.84
N ALA A 428 -13.30 -20.64 3.86
CA ALA A 428 -12.55 -21.89 3.87
C ALA A 428 -11.02 -21.64 3.87
N ALA A 429 -10.55 -20.70 3.05
CA ALA A 429 -9.14 -20.33 2.98
C ALA A 429 -8.62 -19.73 4.30
N SER A 430 -9.46 -18.98 5.02
CA SER A 430 -9.07 -18.37 6.31
C SER A 430 -8.89 -19.39 7.44
N VAL A 431 -9.65 -20.50 7.41
CA VAL A 431 -9.61 -21.53 8.45
C VAL A 431 -8.71 -22.72 8.10
N PHE A 432 -8.57 -23.06 6.82
CA PHE A 432 -7.71 -24.16 6.38
C PHE A 432 -6.25 -23.88 6.73
N CYS A 433 -5.58 -24.81 7.39
CA CYS A 433 -4.19 -24.63 7.90
C CYS A 433 -3.95 -23.35 8.71
N ARG A 434 -4.98 -22.76 9.33
CA ARG A 434 -4.95 -21.45 10.01
C ARG A 434 -4.68 -20.27 9.06
N GLY A 435 -5.11 -20.39 7.80
CA GLY A 435 -4.97 -19.38 6.76
C GLY A 435 -4.05 -19.86 5.64
N VAL A 436 -4.60 -19.93 4.42
CA VAL A 436 -3.85 -20.13 3.17
C VAL A 436 -4.11 -18.97 2.21
N ARG A 437 -3.22 -18.79 1.23
CA ARG A 437 -3.27 -17.65 0.32
C ARG A 437 -4.57 -17.63 -0.47
N LEU A 438 -5.14 -16.44 -0.67
CA LEU A 438 -6.42 -16.25 -1.34
C LEU A 438 -6.29 -15.21 -2.45
N VAL A 439 -6.81 -15.54 -3.63
CA VAL A 439 -7.08 -14.60 -4.73
C VAL A 439 -8.57 -14.61 -5.03
N GLN A 440 -9.17 -13.43 -5.14
CA GLN A 440 -10.57 -13.26 -5.55
C GLN A 440 -10.63 -12.89 -7.03
N VAL A 441 -11.49 -13.56 -7.78
CA VAL A 441 -11.80 -13.25 -9.19
C VAL A 441 -13.32 -13.07 -9.30
N PRO A 442 -13.84 -11.88 -8.96
CA PRO A 442 -15.27 -11.61 -9.01
C PRO A 442 -15.81 -11.72 -10.44
N THR A 443 -16.85 -12.53 -10.63
CA THR A 443 -17.48 -12.70 -11.93
C THR A 443 -18.71 -11.82 -12.13
N THR A 444 -19.32 -11.30 -11.05
CA THR A 444 -20.52 -10.43 -11.12
C THR A 444 -20.19 -8.99 -10.78
N LEU A 445 -20.93 -8.03 -11.35
CA LEU A 445 -20.75 -6.60 -11.04
C LEU A 445 -20.94 -6.30 -9.55
N LEU A 446 -21.93 -6.96 -8.92
CA LEU A 446 -22.16 -6.86 -7.48
C LEU A 446 -20.93 -7.32 -6.68
N SER A 447 -20.36 -8.48 -7.01
CA SER A 447 -19.16 -8.98 -6.32
C SER A 447 -17.93 -8.10 -6.56
N MET A 448 -17.80 -7.50 -7.75
CA MET A 448 -16.74 -6.53 -8.05
C MET A 448 -16.86 -5.29 -7.17
N LEU A 449 -18.05 -4.73 -7.01
CA LEU A 449 -18.27 -3.49 -6.24
C LEU A 449 -18.40 -3.71 -4.73
N ASP A 450 -18.81 -4.91 -4.32
CA ASP A 450 -19.06 -5.24 -2.94
C ASP A 450 -18.15 -6.32 -2.35
N SER A 451 -18.51 -7.60 -2.42
CA SER A 451 -17.91 -8.63 -1.56
C SER A 451 -16.43 -8.94 -1.82
N SER A 452 -15.94 -8.78 -3.06
CA SER A 452 -14.56 -9.20 -3.41
C SER A 452 -13.46 -8.28 -2.86
N VAL A 453 -13.82 -7.09 -2.38
CA VAL A 453 -12.88 -6.10 -1.83
C VAL A 453 -13.38 -5.68 -0.45
N GLY A 454 -12.74 -6.21 0.59
CA GLY A 454 -13.21 -5.99 1.96
C GLY A 454 -12.80 -7.04 2.98
N GLY A 455 -12.31 -8.20 2.53
CA GLY A 455 -11.85 -9.30 3.38
C GLY A 455 -12.93 -9.94 4.25
N LYS A 456 -14.19 -9.49 4.19
CA LYS A 456 -15.28 -10.11 4.93
C LYS A 456 -15.67 -11.38 4.20
N THR A 457 -15.43 -12.53 4.81
CA THR A 457 -15.79 -13.83 4.28
C THR A 457 -16.71 -14.51 5.27
N ALA A 458 -17.84 -15.04 4.81
CA ALA A 458 -18.84 -15.59 5.73
C ALA A 458 -19.68 -16.70 5.10
N VAL A 459 -20.23 -17.52 5.99
CA VAL A 459 -21.23 -18.54 5.68
C VAL A 459 -22.49 -18.33 6.51
N ASP A 460 -23.58 -18.82 5.97
CA ASP A 460 -24.88 -18.83 6.59
C ASP A 460 -24.94 -19.94 7.65
N PHE A 461 -25.57 -19.64 8.77
CA PHE A 461 -25.68 -20.59 9.88
C PHE A 461 -27.04 -20.49 10.56
N CYS A 462 -27.69 -21.64 10.76
CA CYS A 462 -29.00 -21.76 11.40
C CYS A 462 -30.08 -20.81 10.81
N GLY A 463 -30.13 -20.69 9.48
CA GLY A 463 -31.09 -19.83 8.77
C GLY A 463 -30.75 -18.34 8.80
N VAL A 464 -29.57 -17.98 9.31
CA VAL A 464 -29.14 -16.60 9.44
C VAL A 464 -27.99 -16.31 8.45
N LYS A 465 -28.22 -15.41 7.49
CA LYS A 465 -27.25 -15.06 6.44
C LYS A 465 -25.95 -14.46 6.99
N ASN A 466 -24.78 -14.83 6.47
CA ASN A 466 -23.48 -14.30 6.91
C ASN A 466 -23.27 -14.36 8.44
N ALA A 467 -23.69 -15.44 9.09
CA ALA A 467 -23.68 -15.54 10.54
C ALA A 467 -22.33 -15.91 11.12
N VAL A 468 -21.55 -16.72 10.41
CA VAL A 468 -20.21 -17.13 10.85
C VAL A 468 -19.21 -16.71 9.78
N GLY A 469 -18.14 -16.03 10.18
CA GLY A 469 -17.19 -15.47 9.22
C GLY A 469 -15.90 -14.98 9.86
N THR A 470 -15.01 -14.52 8.99
CA THR A 470 -13.68 -13.96 9.34
C THR A 470 -13.43 -12.70 8.53
N VAL A 471 -12.54 -11.84 9.03
CA VAL A 471 -11.90 -10.79 8.21
C VAL A 471 -10.59 -11.37 7.70
N TYR A 472 -10.61 -11.86 6.46
CA TYR A 472 -9.49 -12.49 5.78
C TYR A 472 -9.28 -11.86 4.40
N PRO A 473 -8.34 -10.91 4.26
CA PRO A 473 -8.16 -10.19 3.02
C PRO A 473 -7.44 -11.07 1.97
N ALA A 474 -7.89 -10.97 0.72
CA ALA A 474 -7.18 -11.58 -0.40
C ALA A 474 -5.79 -10.94 -0.59
N GLU A 475 -4.83 -11.73 -1.09
CA GLU A 475 -3.56 -11.21 -1.59
C GLU A 475 -3.80 -10.27 -2.77
N THR A 476 -4.77 -10.59 -3.62
CA THR A 476 -5.19 -9.79 -4.77
C THR A 476 -6.64 -10.11 -5.16
N THR A 477 -7.35 -9.10 -5.64
CA THR A 477 -8.63 -9.23 -6.36
C THR A 477 -8.40 -8.92 -7.83
N LEU A 478 -8.56 -9.91 -8.71
CA LEU A 478 -8.41 -9.76 -10.16
C LEU A 478 -9.77 -9.47 -10.79
N VAL A 479 -9.94 -8.25 -11.29
CA VAL A 479 -11.16 -7.79 -11.95
C VAL A 479 -11.01 -7.93 -13.47
N ASP A 480 -11.80 -8.82 -14.05
CA ASP A 480 -11.90 -9.01 -15.49
C ASP A 480 -13.30 -8.62 -15.97
N PHE A 481 -13.37 -7.48 -16.66
CA PHE A 481 -14.64 -6.97 -17.21
C PHE A 481 -15.23 -7.86 -18.29
N SER A 482 -14.43 -8.68 -19.00
CA SER A 482 -14.97 -9.60 -20.01
C SER A 482 -15.80 -10.72 -19.38
N LEU A 483 -15.64 -10.97 -18.07
CA LEU A 483 -16.48 -11.93 -17.35
C LEU A 483 -17.93 -11.47 -17.21
N LEU A 484 -18.19 -10.16 -17.29
CA LEU A 484 -19.54 -9.61 -17.26
C LEU A 484 -20.31 -9.90 -18.55
N ASP A 485 -19.62 -10.05 -19.69
CA ASP A 485 -20.24 -10.34 -21.00
C ASP A 485 -20.91 -11.72 -21.03
N PHE A 486 -20.49 -12.62 -20.13
CA PHE A 486 -21.02 -13.97 -20.04
C PHE A 486 -22.24 -14.09 -19.14
N LEU A 487 -22.63 -13.03 -18.42
CA LEU A 487 -23.74 -13.10 -17.47
C LEU A 487 -25.04 -12.58 -18.06
N PRO A 488 -26.21 -13.14 -17.66
CA PRO A 488 -27.50 -12.55 -17.95
C PRO A 488 -27.54 -11.06 -17.59
N ARG A 489 -28.17 -10.23 -18.43
CA ARG A 489 -28.31 -8.78 -18.19
C ARG A 489 -28.92 -8.46 -16.81
N SER A 490 -29.76 -9.34 -16.27
CA SER A 490 -30.36 -9.19 -14.95
C SER A 490 -29.33 -9.10 -13.81
N LEU A 491 -28.17 -9.77 -13.92
CA LEU A 491 -27.09 -9.69 -12.92
C LEU A 491 -26.32 -8.36 -13.01
N ALA A 492 -26.38 -7.65 -14.14
CA ALA A 492 -25.83 -6.30 -14.25
C ALA A 492 -26.66 -5.32 -13.41
N ASP A 493 -27.98 -5.45 -13.42
CA ASP A 493 -28.86 -4.58 -12.62
C ASP A 493 -28.69 -4.80 -11.11
N GLU A 494 -28.31 -6.01 -10.67
CA GLU A 494 -28.00 -6.31 -9.27
C GLU A 494 -26.79 -5.52 -8.71
N GLY A 495 -25.82 -5.14 -9.55
CA GLY A 495 -24.66 -4.36 -9.11
C GLY A 495 -24.84 -2.84 -9.22
N ARG A 496 -25.85 -2.37 -9.97
CA ARG A 496 -26.03 -0.93 -10.24
C ARG A 496 -26.38 -0.14 -8.98
N GLY A 497 -27.19 -0.69 -8.08
CA GLY A 497 -27.52 -0.02 -6.81
C GLY A 497 -26.27 0.35 -6.00
N GLU A 498 -25.30 -0.56 -5.93
CA GLU A 498 -24.01 -0.33 -5.28
C GLU A 498 -23.21 0.78 -5.95
N LEU A 499 -23.23 0.83 -7.29
CA LEU A 499 -22.57 1.88 -8.06
C LEU A 499 -23.16 3.26 -7.71
N PHE A 500 -24.48 3.39 -7.68
CA PHE A 500 -25.15 4.64 -7.30
C PHE A 500 -24.92 5.01 -5.83
N LYS A 501 -24.77 4.02 -4.93
CA LYS A 501 -24.37 4.28 -3.54
C LYS A 501 -23.03 5.01 -3.47
N TYR A 502 -22.03 4.59 -4.25
CA TYR A 502 -20.74 5.28 -4.27
C TYR A 502 -20.84 6.73 -4.77
N ALA A 503 -21.77 7.06 -5.66
CA ALA A 503 -22.05 8.45 -6.06
C ALA A 503 -22.72 9.32 -4.98
N TYR A 504 -23.12 8.74 -3.86
CA TYR A 504 -23.47 9.49 -2.64
C TYR A 504 -22.27 9.68 -1.71
N LEU A 505 -21.19 8.95 -1.92
CA LEU A 505 -20.04 8.88 -1.01
C LEU A 505 -18.77 9.52 -1.59
N ASP A 506 -18.76 9.79 -2.90
CA ASP A 506 -17.64 10.39 -3.62
C ASP A 506 -18.13 11.29 -4.76
N GLU A 507 -17.58 12.51 -4.82
CA GLU A 507 -17.95 13.52 -5.81
C GLU A 507 -17.54 13.11 -7.23
N ASN A 508 -16.33 12.56 -7.40
CA ASN A 508 -15.84 12.17 -8.72
C ASN A 508 -16.65 11.01 -9.29
N ILE A 509 -17.01 10.02 -8.47
CA ILE A 509 -17.90 8.93 -8.89
C ILE A 509 -19.27 9.50 -9.30
N SER A 510 -19.83 10.44 -8.54
CA SER A 510 -21.09 11.09 -8.92
C SER A 510 -21.01 11.81 -10.26
N ARG A 511 -19.91 12.53 -10.51
CA ARG A 511 -19.70 13.23 -11.79
C ARG A 511 -19.59 12.24 -12.95
N LEU A 512 -18.85 11.14 -12.77
CA LEU A 512 -18.69 10.10 -13.79
C LEU A 512 -20.04 9.43 -14.15
N ILE A 513 -20.93 9.23 -13.18
CA ILE A 513 -22.30 8.74 -13.46
C ILE A 513 -23.08 9.79 -14.26
N ASP A 514 -23.07 11.05 -13.82
CA ASP A 514 -23.78 12.15 -14.49
C ASP A 514 -23.31 12.30 -15.96
N GLU A 515 -22.04 12.01 -16.24
CA GLU A 515 -21.42 12.05 -17.59
C GLU A 515 -21.60 10.75 -18.40
N ASN A 516 -22.29 9.74 -17.87
CA ASN A 516 -22.41 8.40 -18.48
C ASN A 516 -21.06 7.78 -18.86
N ALA A 517 -20.07 7.86 -17.96
CA ALA A 517 -18.75 7.28 -18.17
C ALA A 517 -18.80 5.76 -18.40
N ASP A 518 -17.76 5.23 -19.05
CA ASP A 518 -17.59 3.79 -19.27
C ASP A 518 -17.63 3.00 -17.94
N LEU A 519 -18.29 1.84 -17.95
CA LEU A 519 -18.48 1.01 -16.75
C LEU A 519 -17.15 0.65 -16.09
N LYS A 520 -16.07 0.45 -16.86
CA LYS A 520 -14.76 0.12 -16.31
C LYS A 520 -14.22 1.26 -15.47
N VAL A 521 -14.32 2.49 -15.97
CA VAL A 521 -13.89 3.71 -15.27
C VAL A 521 -14.67 3.91 -13.98
N LEU A 522 -15.98 3.63 -14.00
CA LEU A 522 -16.83 3.69 -12.82
C LEU A 522 -16.44 2.64 -11.77
N VAL A 523 -16.32 1.37 -12.16
CA VAL A 523 -15.95 0.27 -11.25
C VAL A 523 -14.56 0.49 -10.66
N GLU A 524 -13.58 0.91 -11.46
CA GLU A 524 -12.25 1.27 -10.98
C GLU A 524 -12.30 2.37 -9.91
N SER A 525 -13.12 3.41 -10.13
CA SER A 525 -13.25 4.53 -9.19
C SER A 525 -13.93 4.08 -7.88
N CYS A 526 -14.99 3.28 -7.97
CA CYS A 526 -15.67 2.68 -6.82
C CYS A 526 -14.74 1.77 -6.01
N LEU A 527 -13.94 0.93 -6.70
CA LEU A 527 -13.01 0.03 -6.05
C LEU A 527 -11.89 0.77 -5.33
N LYS A 528 -11.31 1.80 -5.96
CA LYS A 528 -10.33 2.69 -5.30
C LYS A 528 -10.93 3.34 -4.05
N TYR A 529 -12.15 3.85 -4.15
CA TYR A 529 -12.86 4.40 -3.00
C TYR A 529 -13.01 3.36 -1.89
N LYS A 530 -13.49 2.16 -2.24
CA LYS A 530 -13.69 1.08 -1.29
C LYS A 530 -12.40 0.63 -0.63
N GLN A 531 -11.34 0.41 -1.40
CA GLN A 531 -10.03 0.02 -0.89
C GLN A 531 -9.53 1.02 0.15
N ARG A 532 -9.64 2.32 -0.14
CA ARG A 532 -9.30 3.38 0.81
C ARG A 532 -10.12 3.30 2.10
N ILE A 533 -11.42 3.05 2.02
CA ILE A 533 -12.27 2.93 3.22
C ILE A 533 -11.98 1.66 4.00
N VAL A 534 -11.75 0.54 3.32
CA VAL A 534 -11.42 -0.76 3.94
C VAL A 534 -10.04 -0.74 4.59
N SER A 535 -9.03 -0.15 3.95
CA SER A 535 -7.69 0.00 4.53
C SER A 535 -7.74 0.89 5.78
N ILE A 536 -8.63 1.90 5.79
CA ILE A 536 -8.89 2.68 7.00
C ILE A 536 -9.61 1.83 8.04
N ASP A 537 -10.60 1.01 7.72
CA ASP A 537 -11.41 0.26 8.71
C ASP A 537 -11.80 -1.15 8.22
N GLU A 538 -10.90 -2.11 8.44
CA GLU A 538 -11.10 -3.50 7.98
C GLU A 538 -12.25 -4.19 8.73
N SER A 539 -12.44 -3.90 10.01
CA SER A 539 -13.42 -4.57 10.89
C SER A 539 -14.85 -4.02 10.83
N ASP A 540 -15.10 -2.94 10.07
CA ASP A 540 -16.42 -2.27 9.98
C ASP A 540 -16.95 -1.73 11.32
N LEU A 541 -16.04 -1.16 12.12
CA LEU A 541 -16.37 -0.63 13.45
C LEU A 541 -16.52 0.90 13.46
N LEU A 542 -16.01 1.59 12.44
CA LEU A 542 -15.87 3.04 12.36
C LEU A 542 -16.28 3.55 10.97
N LEU A 543 -15.32 3.99 10.16
CA LEU A 543 -15.55 4.67 8.88
C LEU A 543 -16.18 3.76 7.83
N ARG A 544 -15.89 2.45 7.85
CA ARG A 544 -16.41 1.52 6.84
C ARG A 544 -17.92 1.35 6.92
N ARG A 545 -18.53 1.70 8.06
CA ARG A 545 -19.99 1.70 8.22
C ARG A 545 -20.70 2.64 7.26
N LYS A 546 -20.01 3.67 6.75
CA LYS A 546 -20.56 4.55 5.71
C LYS A 546 -20.95 3.80 4.44
N LEU A 547 -20.30 2.66 4.15
CA LEU A 547 -20.64 1.80 3.03
C LEU A 547 -21.99 1.07 3.23
N ASN A 548 -22.60 1.14 4.41
CA ASN A 548 -23.95 0.63 4.68
C ASN A 548 -25.06 1.63 4.29
N LEU A 549 -24.72 2.79 3.71
CA LEU A 549 -25.71 3.70 3.11
C LEU A 549 -26.63 2.93 2.16
N GLY A 550 -27.95 3.10 2.33
CA GLY A 550 -29.00 2.42 1.56
C GLY A 550 -29.21 0.95 1.92
N HIS A 551 -28.43 0.36 2.83
CA HIS A 551 -28.52 -1.08 3.11
C HIS A 551 -29.57 -1.43 4.17
N THR A 552 -29.77 -0.59 5.19
CA THR A 552 -30.69 -0.94 6.28
C THR A 552 -32.13 -1.02 5.77
N LEU A 553 -32.61 0.04 5.10
CA LEU A 553 -33.91 -0.03 4.43
C LEU A 553 -33.87 -0.93 3.20
N GLY A 554 -32.73 -0.97 2.49
CA GLY A 554 -32.54 -1.83 1.33
C GLY A 554 -32.82 -3.30 1.62
N HIS A 555 -32.16 -3.90 2.61
CA HIS A 555 -32.38 -5.31 2.98
C HIS A 555 -33.82 -5.59 3.45
N ALA A 556 -34.47 -4.62 4.10
CA ALA A 556 -35.88 -4.75 4.48
C ALA A 556 -36.77 -4.83 3.23
N PHE A 557 -36.55 -3.96 2.23
CA PHE A 557 -37.26 -4.01 0.95
C PHE A 557 -36.90 -5.26 0.13
N GLU A 558 -35.63 -5.68 0.15
CA GLU A 558 -35.18 -6.92 -0.49
C GLU A 558 -35.98 -8.12 0.02
N THR A 559 -36.14 -8.23 1.34
CA THR A 559 -36.86 -9.34 1.97
C THR A 559 -38.37 -9.24 1.75
N ALA A 560 -38.95 -8.05 1.93
CA ALA A 560 -40.41 -7.86 1.82
C ALA A 560 -40.92 -8.05 0.39
N PHE A 561 -40.17 -7.59 -0.61
CA PHE A 561 -40.60 -7.57 -2.02
C PHE A 561 -39.84 -8.54 -2.92
N ARG A 562 -38.88 -9.31 -2.36
CA ARG A 562 -38.01 -10.23 -3.11
C ARG A 562 -37.29 -9.54 -4.28
N LEU A 563 -36.82 -8.33 -4.03
CA LEU A 563 -36.10 -7.53 -5.02
C LEU A 563 -34.68 -8.07 -5.25
N PRO A 564 -34.12 -7.89 -6.45
CA PRO A 564 -32.68 -8.01 -6.65
C PRO A 564 -31.92 -7.01 -5.76
N HIS A 565 -30.73 -7.39 -5.26
CA HIS A 565 -29.96 -6.59 -4.28
C HIS A 565 -29.74 -5.13 -4.72
N GLY A 566 -29.31 -4.90 -5.97
CA GLY A 566 -29.11 -3.55 -6.49
C GLY A 566 -30.39 -2.68 -6.48
N GLN A 567 -31.54 -3.29 -6.78
CA GLN A 567 -32.84 -2.63 -6.75
C GLN A 567 -33.27 -2.32 -5.31
N ALA A 568 -32.97 -3.22 -4.38
CA ALA A 568 -33.18 -3.02 -2.95
C ALA A 568 -32.32 -1.87 -2.39
N VAL A 569 -31.01 -1.85 -2.69
CA VAL A 569 -30.12 -0.76 -2.27
C VAL A 569 -30.57 0.58 -2.87
N ALA A 570 -31.02 0.62 -4.13
CA ALA A 570 -31.56 1.84 -4.74
C ALA A 570 -32.83 2.34 -4.02
N ASN A 571 -33.74 1.45 -3.63
CA ASN A 571 -34.90 1.82 -2.81
C ASN A 571 -34.47 2.30 -1.41
N GLY A 572 -33.48 1.66 -0.80
CA GLY A 572 -32.90 2.13 0.46
C GLY A 572 -32.31 3.54 0.32
N LEU A 573 -31.50 3.80 -0.71
CA LEU A 573 -30.96 5.13 -1.01
C LEU A 573 -32.08 6.17 -1.17
N PHE A 574 -33.17 5.82 -1.87
CA PHE A 574 -34.31 6.70 -2.07
C PHE A 574 -34.94 7.11 -0.74
N TYR A 575 -35.37 6.14 0.06
CA TYR A 575 -36.08 6.42 1.32
C TYR A 575 -35.17 6.97 2.40
N GLU A 576 -33.92 6.51 2.52
CA GLU A 576 -32.96 7.06 3.47
C GLU A 576 -32.61 8.52 3.12
N THR A 577 -32.51 8.88 1.83
CA THR A 577 -32.32 10.30 1.45
C THR A 577 -33.55 11.15 1.77
N GLN A 578 -34.77 10.61 1.57
CA GLN A 578 -36.00 11.31 1.93
C GLN A 578 -36.09 11.55 3.45
N ILE A 579 -35.76 10.54 4.25
CA ILE A 579 -35.68 10.62 5.71
C ILE A 579 -34.62 11.65 6.12
N ALA A 580 -33.43 11.63 5.51
CA ALA A 580 -32.37 12.62 5.76
C ALA A 580 -32.86 14.05 5.51
N CYS A 581 -33.68 14.26 4.47
CA CYS A 581 -34.28 15.55 4.19
C CYS A 581 -35.31 15.96 5.25
N PHE A 582 -36.17 15.05 5.71
CA PHE A 582 -37.13 15.33 6.80
C PHE A 582 -36.43 15.68 8.11
N LEU A 583 -35.30 15.05 8.39
CA LEU A 583 -34.46 15.31 9.56
C LEU A 583 -33.54 16.53 9.38
N LYS A 584 -33.64 17.26 8.26
CA LYS A 584 -32.80 18.43 7.93
C LYS A 584 -31.30 18.12 7.90
N ILE A 585 -30.93 16.87 7.61
CA ILE A 585 -29.55 16.41 7.45
C ILE A 585 -29.03 16.78 6.05
N CYS A 586 -29.88 16.68 5.03
CA CYS A 586 -29.60 17.16 3.67
C CYS A 586 -30.64 18.20 3.21
N SER A 587 -30.32 18.97 2.17
CA SER A 587 -31.23 19.97 1.61
C SER A 587 -32.35 19.34 0.75
N PRO A 588 -33.51 20.01 0.63
CA PRO A 588 -34.56 19.61 -0.32
C PRO A 588 -34.08 19.55 -1.77
N ASP A 589 -33.15 20.42 -2.17
CA ASP A 589 -32.55 20.41 -3.51
C ASP A 589 -31.69 19.18 -3.74
N PHE A 590 -30.91 18.76 -2.73
CA PHE A 590 -30.13 17.53 -2.79
C PHE A 590 -31.05 16.31 -2.95
N TRP A 591 -32.13 16.24 -2.15
CA TRP A 591 -33.15 15.21 -2.30
C TRP A 591 -33.76 15.22 -3.70
N LYS A 592 -34.19 16.38 -4.21
CA LYS A 592 -34.80 16.51 -5.53
C LYS A 592 -33.87 16.02 -6.64
N LYS A 593 -32.59 16.39 -6.61
CA LYS A 593 -31.59 15.93 -7.59
C LYS A 593 -31.44 14.42 -7.55
N LYS A 594 -31.20 13.84 -6.37
CA LYS A 594 -30.96 12.40 -6.23
C LYS A 594 -32.20 11.54 -6.50
N ARG A 595 -33.38 12.02 -6.08
CA ARG A 595 -34.68 11.41 -6.39
C ARG A 595 -34.86 11.23 -7.90
N ALA A 596 -34.64 12.29 -8.69
CA ALA A 596 -34.81 12.24 -10.14
C ALA A 596 -33.89 11.18 -10.77
N VAL A 597 -32.62 11.16 -10.34
CA VAL A 597 -31.62 10.20 -10.82
C VAL A 597 -32.02 8.75 -10.48
N LEU A 598 -32.46 8.48 -9.25
CA LEU A 598 -32.90 7.14 -8.84
C LEU A 598 -34.15 6.70 -9.60
N GLN A 599 -35.16 7.56 -9.74
CA GLN A 599 -36.41 7.26 -10.46
C GLN A 599 -36.21 7.03 -11.96
N GLN A 600 -35.17 7.63 -12.55
CA GLN A 600 -34.83 7.40 -13.95
C GLN A 600 -34.15 6.03 -14.18
N ASN A 601 -33.50 5.48 -13.16
CA ASN A 601 -32.66 4.28 -13.28
C ASN A 601 -33.24 3.03 -12.61
N PHE A 602 -34.19 3.18 -11.68
CA PHE A 602 -34.65 2.10 -10.82
C PHE A 602 -36.15 2.16 -10.56
N GLU A 603 -36.78 1.00 -10.36
CA GLU A 603 -38.18 0.92 -9.97
C GLU A 603 -38.34 1.18 -8.46
N ILE A 604 -38.81 2.37 -8.12
CA ILE A 604 -39.04 2.73 -6.72
C ILE A 604 -40.38 2.16 -6.27
N ILE A 605 -40.36 1.34 -5.22
CA ILE A 605 -41.56 0.80 -4.56
C ILE A 605 -42.43 2.00 -4.18
N LYS A 606 -43.73 1.93 -4.45
CA LYS A 606 -44.63 3.03 -4.08
C LYS A 606 -45.42 2.70 -2.82
N GLU A 607 -45.77 1.43 -2.64
CA GLU A 607 -46.66 0.95 -1.58
C GLU A 607 -45.98 -0.16 -0.79
N PHE A 608 -45.99 -0.02 0.53
CA PHE A 608 -45.44 -0.99 1.46
C PHE A 608 -46.09 -0.81 2.84
N ASP A 609 -46.11 -1.88 3.63
CA ASP A 609 -46.51 -1.85 5.03
C ASP A 609 -45.33 -1.34 5.88
N GLU A 610 -45.47 -0.16 6.49
CA GLU A 610 -44.40 0.43 7.28
C GLU A 610 -44.06 -0.39 8.52
N GLU A 611 -45.04 -1.04 9.15
CA GLU A 611 -44.81 -1.87 10.34
C GLU A 611 -44.01 -3.13 9.97
N GLN A 612 -44.31 -3.72 8.81
CA GLN A 612 -43.54 -4.83 8.27
C GLN A 612 -42.07 -4.42 7.99
N ILE A 613 -41.85 -3.28 7.35
CA ILE A 613 -40.50 -2.79 7.03
C ILE A 613 -39.71 -2.47 8.31
N VAL A 614 -40.33 -1.83 9.31
CA VAL A 614 -39.70 -1.57 10.60
C VAL A 614 -39.33 -2.86 11.31
N ALA A 615 -40.23 -3.87 11.30
CA ALA A 615 -39.95 -5.17 11.91
C ALA A 615 -38.75 -5.88 11.26
N LEU A 616 -38.64 -5.83 9.92
CA LEU A 616 -37.49 -6.36 9.20
C LEU A 616 -36.20 -5.59 9.54
N CYS A 617 -36.26 -4.26 9.63
CA CYS A 617 -35.11 -3.45 10.04
C CYS A 617 -34.64 -3.81 11.46
N LEU A 618 -35.55 -4.07 12.40
CA LEU A 618 -35.21 -4.47 13.77
C LEU A 618 -34.47 -5.81 13.83
N SER A 619 -34.75 -6.70 12.89
CA SER A 619 -34.10 -8.00 12.78
C SER A 619 -32.68 -7.95 12.17
N ASP A 620 -32.25 -6.78 11.65
CA ASP A 620 -30.90 -6.60 11.15
C ASP A 620 -29.87 -6.72 12.29
N LYS A 621 -28.88 -7.59 12.07
CA LYS A 621 -27.78 -7.90 13.00
C LYS A 621 -26.93 -6.69 13.39
N LYS A 622 -26.98 -5.62 12.59
CA LYS A 622 -26.20 -4.39 12.83
C LYS A 622 -26.79 -3.53 13.96
N ASN A 623 -28.00 -3.84 14.44
CA ASN A 623 -28.66 -3.06 15.49
C ASN A 623 -28.04 -3.32 16.86
N ILE A 624 -27.74 -2.23 17.58
CA ILE A 624 -27.25 -2.26 18.97
C ILE A 624 -28.38 -1.76 19.86
N SER A 625 -28.69 -2.49 20.94
CA SER A 625 -29.67 -2.08 21.96
C SER A 625 -31.07 -1.76 21.41
N ARG A 626 -31.54 -2.53 20.41
CA ARG A 626 -32.86 -2.38 19.76
C ARG A 626 -33.10 -1.02 19.09
N LYS A 627 -32.06 -0.25 18.81
CA LYS A 627 -32.12 0.94 17.96
C LYS A 627 -31.68 0.59 16.54
N ILE A 628 -32.45 1.06 15.57
CA ILE A 628 -32.19 0.88 14.15
C ILE A 628 -31.14 1.92 13.73
N SER A 629 -30.01 1.45 13.19
CA SER A 629 -28.96 2.35 12.67
C SER A 629 -29.19 2.61 11.17
N LEU A 630 -29.35 3.89 10.81
CA LEU A 630 -29.40 4.36 9.43
C LEU A 630 -28.18 5.23 9.11
N MET A 631 -27.56 4.99 7.96
CA MET A 631 -26.48 5.82 7.44
C MET A 631 -27.10 6.85 6.49
N LEU A 632 -27.42 8.04 6.99
CA LEU A 632 -28.17 9.04 6.23
C LEU A 632 -27.24 10.00 5.48
N PRO A 633 -27.47 10.32 4.19
CA PRO A 633 -26.58 11.22 3.44
C PRO A 633 -26.62 12.67 3.97
N ASP A 634 -25.46 13.32 4.07
CA ASP A 634 -25.30 14.68 4.62
C ASP A 634 -25.39 15.81 3.56
N GLY A 635 -25.53 15.44 2.28
CA GLY A 635 -25.62 16.38 1.17
C GLY A 635 -24.27 16.87 0.61
N ARG A 636 -23.13 16.44 1.15
CA ARG A 636 -21.76 16.82 0.71
C ARG A 636 -20.87 15.60 0.48
N PHE A 637 -21.45 14.54 -0.07
CA PHE A 637 -20.77 13.25 -0.30
C PHE A 637 -20.29 12.55 0.99
N GLY A 638 -20.96 12.80 2.11
CA GLY A 638 -20.78 12.09 3.38
C GLY A 638 -22.08 11.50 3.91
N VAL A 639 -21.98 10.82 5.05
CA VAL A 639 -23.14 10.26 5.77
C VAL A 639 -23.05 10.54 7.26
N ARG A 640 -24.21 10.61 7.90
CA ARG A 640 -24.42 10.72 9.33
C ARG A 640 -25.14 9.47 9.83
N GLU A 641 -24.51 8.74 10.74
CA GLU A 641 -25.16 7.64 11.45
C GLU A 641 -26.26 8.20 12.36
N THR A 642 -27.47 7.69 12.20
CA THR A 642 -28.66 8.12 12.95
C THR A 642 -29.34 6.89 13.54
N PHE A 643 -29.58 6.92 14.85
CA PHE A 643 -30.25 5.86 15.57
C PHE A 643 -31.71 6.22 15.77
N LEU A 644 -32.61 5.38 15.27
CA LEU A 644 -34.06 5.54 15.43
C LEU A 644 -34.63 4.36 16.20
N ASN A 645 -35.65 4.63 17.02
CA ASN A 645 -36.51 3.57 17.55
C ASN A 645 -37.59 3.18 16.52
N ALA A 646 -38.33 2.11 16.81
CA ALA A 646 -39.33 1.57 15.90
C ALA A 646 -40.45 2.57 15.57
N GLU A 647 -40.90 3.34 16.56
CA GLU A 647 -41.98 4.33 16.42
C GLU A 647 -41.53 5.53 15.58
N GLU A 648 -40.32 6.02 15.82
CA GLU A 648 -39.69 7.09 15.04
C GLU A 648 -39.56 6.72 13.56
N LEU A 649 -39.03 5.51 13.28
CA LEU A 649 -38.89 5.05 11.90
C LEU A 649 -40.25 4.84 11.24
N ASN A 650 -41.23 4.25 11.94
CA ASN A 650 -42.58 4.06 11.42
C ASN A 650 -43.22 5.41 11.03
N GLY A 651 -43.12 6.42 11.90
CA GLY A 651 -43.64 7.76 11.63
C GLY A 651 -42.96 8.42 10.42
N LEU A 652 -41.65 8.27 10.27
CA LEU A 652 -40.91 8.78 9.12
C LEU A 652 -41.28 8.06 7.82
N LEU A 653 -41.44 6.73 7.85
CA LEU A 653 -41.87 5.94 6.69
C LEU A 653 -43.30 6.29 6.27
N LYS A 654 -44.23 6.46 7.21
CA LYS A 654 -45.60 6.96 6.92
C LYS A 654 -45.56 8.34 6.26
N ARG A 655 -44.64 9.22 6.69
CA ARG A 655 -44.46 10.54 6.07
C ARG A 655 -43.86 10.42 4.65
N CYS A 656 -42.99 9.46 4.41
CA CYS A 656 -42.49 9.14 3.06
C CYS A 656 -43.63 8.65 2.16
N TYR A 657 -44.47 7.75 2.69
CA TYR A 657 -45.65 7.20 2.02
C TYR A 657 -46.66 8.27 1.61
N LEU A 658 -46.85 9.32 2.42
CA LEU A 658 -47.81 10.41 2.14
C LEU A 658 -47.27 11.49 1.18
N ASN A 659 -45.95 11.63 1.02
CA ASN A 659 -45.32 12.68 0.21
C ASN A 659 -44.67 12.14 -1.08
N ARG A 660 -45.43 11.36 -1.85
CA ARG A 660 -44.92 10.66 -3.06
C ARG A 660 -44.64 11.58 -4.25
N GLU A 661 -45.33 12.72 -4.36
CA GLU A 661 -45.35 13.52 -5.61
C GLU A 661 -45.12 15.03 -5.45
N THR A 662 -45.11 15.60 -4.25
CA THR A 662 -45.06 17.07 -4.04
C THR A 662 -43.74 17.58 -3.45
N THR A 663 -43.38 18.83 -3.80
CA THR A 663 -42.43 19.67 -3.07
C THR A 663 -42.72 19.54 -1.58
N ILE A 664 -41.72 19.11 -0.80
CA ILE A 664 -41.85 18.92 0.66
C ILE A 664 -42.50 20.18 1.24
N SER A 665 -43.78 20.10 1.61
CA SER A 665 -44.41 21.15 2.39
C SER A 665 -43.79 21.06 3.78
N ILE A 666 -42.89 22.00 4.05
CA ILE A 666 -42.33 22.23 5.38
C ILE A 666 -43.49 22.76 6.23
N LEU A 667 -44.31 21.87 6.75
CA LEU A 667 -45.14 22.17 7.91
C LEU A 667 -44.28 21.90 9.14
N VAL A 668 -44.06 23.02 9.85
CA VAL A 668 -43.22 23.25 11.03
C VAL A 668 -43.55 22.29 12.16
#